data_AF-A0A524NFY0-F1
#
_entry.id   AF-A0A524NFY0-F1
#
_cell.length_a   1.000
_cell.length_b   1.000
_cell.length_c   1.000
_cell.angle_alpha   90.00
_cell.angle_beta   90.00
_cell.angle_gamma   90.00
#
_symmetry.space_group_name_H-M   'P 1'
#
loop_
_entity.id
_entity.type
_entity.pdbx_description
1 polymer ?
#
loop_
_entity_poly.entity_id
_entity_poly.type
_entity_poly.pdbx_seq_one_letter_code
_entity_poly.pdbx_strand_id
1 'polypeptide(L)'
;MKTATVSKLFAVLVILALGTLTPTLAQNSEAQFQQGLIKEEGEGSLLEAIEIYDAVAKNESAGRSLQAEALLHIGLCYEKLGRTEAEKTYQNLISNFPDQTETVKIARKKLSLLSQSANVRYEETREFNIRKVWEGPRDLLGEVSPDGKYLSYVDWDTGDLAIYELSTGKTRRLTDKGSWDDCQEYAEDSRWSNDGKHIVYTWWNDKEIYELRMIGLDGSAAKVLYSNEEVNYMVPSDWSPDGSQILACMYFQENRIQAAGLINVADGSMRVLKTLEDWPGKMCFSKDGSSIIYDHQQKENSSVRDIYMLPLDGSNEIPLVKNPADDFFLGLAPDGESILFSSDRDGTISFYMIQIEDGKSNGDPKLVKSGVGQIDVLGFTPEGSFYYHIEQNLNDIYTAELDPESGSIISPLAKMVTRFLGNNKEPDYSPNGKQLAYISVIQPSASNINFNQGAGNVLIIRSIDTYQERKIIPDLPRMGFPRWSPDGKSIMVGAWDENSSMSFHQIDAETGQMKTILSSDKVIRFFGRHEWSPDGSTLYYGLLTNNFRNSQIMSRDLESGEVKMIYESKDILNLSLSPDGHWLAIISRSKSAPNWAMHVMPASGGEARELFRFKEGEFSIGLSCSCTWSIDGNYILFMLQNEISEDSQWELCRIPAKGGEIEKLGITIPGGTANLAIHPDGRHISFSALSRPLEPAVWVMENFLPSD
;
A
#
# COMPACT_ATOMS: atom_id res chain seq x y z
N MET A 1 57.66 -15.80 13.87
CA MET A 1 56.49 -15.15 14.54
C MET A 1 55.34 -15.24 13.55
N LYS A 2 54.18 -15.90 13.79
CA LYS A 2 53.17 -15.73 14.88
C LYS A 2 52.68 -14.28 14.95
N THR A 3 51.39 -13.91 14.85
CA THR A 3 50.06 -14.59 14.73
C THR A 3 49.09 -13.62 14.00
N ALA A 4 48.03 -13.93 13.25
CA ALA A 4 47.12 -15.10 13.08
C ALA A 4 45.92 -15.20 14.07
N THR A 5 44.75 -15.64 13.56
CA THR A 5 43.42 -15.94 14.22
C THR A 5 42.35 -14.86 14.03
N VAL A 6 41.09 -15.11 13.60
CA VAL A 6 40.47 -16.14 12.72
C VAL A 6 39.05 -15.64 12.33
N SER A 7 38.59 -15.92 11.11
CA SER A 7 37.17 -15.79 10.72
C SER A 7 36.43 -17.12 10.90
N LYS A 8 35.19 -17.11 11.41
CA LYS A 8 34.24 -18.23 11.35
C LYS A 8 32.87 -17.64 10.97
N LEU A 9 32.29 -17.92 9.81
CA LEU A 9 31.64 -19.19 9.41
C LEU A 9 30.64 -19.72 10.45
N PHE A 10 29.37 -19.39 10.26
CA PHE A 10 28.28 -20.31 10.58
C PHE A 10 28.08 -21.25 9.38
N ALA A 11 28.56 -22.49 9.52
CA ALA A 11 28.16 -23.58 8.66
C ALA A 11 27.27 -24.51 9.49
N VAL A 12 25.97 -24.54 9.19
CA VAL A 12 25.07 -25.55 9.77
C VAL A 12 25.29 -26.86 9.03
N LEU A 13 26.07 -27.74 9.65
CA LEU A 13 26.42 -29.04 9.11
C LEU A 13 25.29 -30.02 9.40
N VAL A 14 24.49 -30.35 8.38
CA VAL A 14 23.51 -31.44 8.46
C VAL A 14 24.27 -32.75 8.55
N ILE A 15 24.35 -33.33 9.76
CA ILE A 15 24.83 -34.70 9.97
C ILE A 15 23.61 -35.58 10.27
N LEU A 16 23.19 -36.32 9.25
CA LEU A 16 22.30 -37.46 9.39
C LEU A 16 23.09 -38.63 10.03
N ALA A 17 22.78 -38.96 11.28
CA ALA A 17 23.20 -40.20 11.93
C ALA A 17 22.05 -40.74 12.79
N LEU A 18 21.57 -41.95 12.47
CA LEU A 18 20.44 -42.57 13.17
C LEU A 18 20.80 -42.94 14.62
N GLY A 19 19.92 -42.64 15.58
CA GLY A 19 20.05 -43.11 16.96
C GLY A 19 18.93 -42.64 17.90
N THR A 20 17.98 -43.54 18.18
CA THR A 20 17.02 -43.52 19.30
C THR A 20 16.12 -42.28 19.50
N LEU A 21 14.92 -42.34 18.91
CA LEU A 21 13.61 -41.96 19.48
C LEU A 21 13.58 -40.94 20.65
N THR A 22 13.41 -39.65 20.32
CA THR A 22 12.25 -38.83 20.78
C THR A 22 12.09 -37.57 19.91
N PRO A 23 11.16 -37.54 18.94
CA PRO A 23 10.56 -36.27 18.51
C PRO A 23 9.06 -36.40 18.18
N THR A 24 8.20 -35.84 19.02
CA THR A 24 6.77 -35.57 18.68
C THR A 24 6.19 -34.32 19.35
N LEU A 25 6.80 -33.80 20.44
CA LEU A 25 6.24 -32.67 21.22
C LEU A 25 7.04 -31.36 21.09
N ALA A 26 8.38 -31.40 21.09
CA ALA A 26 9.20 -30.18 20.92
C ALA A 26 8.95 -29.52 19.54
N GLN A 27 8.79 -30.34 18.50
CA GLN A 27 8.48 -29.90 17.14
C GLN A 27 7.10 -29.22 17.02
N ASN A 28 6.18 -29.50 17.96
CA ASN A 28 4.89 -28.81 18.06
C ASN A 28 5.04 -27.44 18.74
N SER A 29 5.92 -27.31 19.75
CA SER A 29 6.11 -26.03 20.46
C SER A 29 6.76 -24.96 19.57
N GLU A 30 7.68 -25.36 18.69
CA GLU A 30 8.24 -24.47 17.66
C GLU A 30 7.16 -24.05 16.67
N ALA A 31 6.37 -24.98 16.14
CA ALA A 31 5.26 -24.67 15.24
C ALA A 31 4.20 -23.74 15.89
N GLN A 32 3.91 -23.94 17.18
CA GLN A 32 3.06 -23.05 17.96
C GLN A 32 3.69 -21.66 18.16
N PHE A 33 5.00 -21.57 18.39
CA PHE A 33 5.69 -20.28 18.48
C PHE A 33 5.63 -19.51 17.16
N GLN A 34 5.84 -20.19 16.03
CA GLN A 34 5.66 -19.62 14.69
C GLN A 34 4.19 -19.20 14.44
N GLN A 35 3.21 -19.95 14.92
CA GLN A 35 1.80 -19.55 14.88
C GLN A 35 1.54 -18.29 15.73
N GLY A 36 2.21 -18.16 16.88
CA GLY A 36 2.19 -16.95 17.71
C GLY A 36 2.75 -15.74 16.97
N LEU A 37 3.87 -15.89 16.25
CA LEU A 37 4.46 -14.85 15.40
C LEU A 37 3.52 -14.44 14.26
N ILE A 38 2.85 -15.40 13.61
CA ILE A 38 1.82 -15.11 12.60
C ILE A 38 0.68 -14.28 13.21
N LYS A 39 0.23 -14.60 14.43
CA LYS A 39 -0.83 -13.85 15.12
C LYS A 39 -0.38 -12.47 15.62
N GLU A 40 0.86 -12.34 16.11
CA GLU A 40 1.40 -11.08 16.63
C GLU A 40 1.76 -10.10 15.51
N GLU A 41 2.54 -10.56 14.54
CA GLU A 41 3.20 -9.72 13.53
C GLU A 41 2.48 -9.77 12.18
N GLY A 42 1.74 -10.84 11.88
CA GLY A 42 1.02 -11.00 10.62
C GLY A 42 -0.46 -10.61 10.65
N GLU A 43 -1.19 -11.01 11.68
CA GLU A 43 -2.62 -10.70 11.82
C GLU A 43 -2.90 -9.48 12.72
N GLY A 44 -1.93 -9.06 13.54
CA GLY A 44 -2.15 -8.02 14.55
C GLY A 44 -3.10 -8.43 15.68
N SER A 45 -3.45 -9.72 15.77
CA SER A 45 -4.34 -10.31 16.79
C SER A 45 -3.58 -10.56 18.09
N LEU A 46 -3.09 -9.48 18.70
CA LEU A 46 -2.15 -9.51 19.84
C LEU A 46 -2.65 -10.32 21.04
N LEU A 47 -3.96 -10.36 21.30
CA LEU A 47 -4.52 -11.17 22.39
C LEU A 47 -4.46 -12.67 22.10
N GLU A 48 -4.78 -13.10 20.87
CA GLU A 48 -4.65 -14.50 20.45
C GLU A 48 -3.18 -14.93 20.39
N ALA A 49 -2.29 -14.04 19.96
CA ALA A 49 -0.85 -14.27 19.99
C ALA A 49 -0.35 -14.50 21.42
N ILE A 50 -0.79 -13.68 22.39
CA ILE A 50 -0.48 -13.87 23.82
C ILE A 50 -0.92 -15.25 24.31
N GLU A 51 -2.12 -15.72 23.96
CA GLU A 51 -2.59 -17.06 24.36
C GLU A 51 -1.71 -18.19 23.79
N ILE A 52 -1.30 -18.08 22.53
CA ILE A 52 -0.42 -19.06 21.88
C ILE A 52 0.98 -19.06 22.49
N TYR A 53 1.58 -17.88 22.68
CA TYR A 53 2.90 -17.78 23.32
C TYR A 53 2.86 -18.22 24.78
N ASP A 54 1.78 -17.95 25.52
CA ASP A 54 1.63 -18.39 26.91
C ASP A 54 1.58 -19.92 27.01
N ALA A 55 0.97 -20.59 26.02
CA ALA A 55 1.03 -22.04 25.88
C ALA A 55 2.47 -22.56 25.61
N VAL A 56 3.24 -21.88 24.76
CA VAL A 56 4.66 -22.21 24.51
C VAL A 56 5.53 -21.97 25.75
N ALA A 57 5.38 -20.81 26.41
CA ALA A 57 6.13 -20.43 27.60
C ALA A 57 5.90 -21.39 28.78
N LYS A 58 4.67 -21.94 28.91
CA LYS A 58 4.31 -22.94 29.93
C LYS A 58 4.69 -24.37 29.56
N ASN A 59 5.03 -24.65 28.31
CA ASN A 59 5.38 -26.00 27.89
C ASN A 59 6.84 -26.34 28.25
N GLU A 60 7.04 -27.18 29.26
CA GLU A 60 8.38 -27.65 29.69
C GLU A 60 9.18 -28.36 28.57
N SER A 61 8.49 -28.86 27.53
CA SER A 61 9.12 -29.52 26.37
C SER A 61 9.64 -28.54 25.29
N ALA A 62 9.30 -27.26 25.38
CA ALA A 62 9.72 -26.23 24.41
C ALA A 62 11.22 -25.88 24.53
N GLY A 63 11.83 -26.14 25.70
CA GLY A 63 13.20 -25.75 26.00
C GLY A 63 13.34 -24.27 26.42
N ARG A 64 14.33 -23.97 27.26
CA ARG A 64 14.43 -22.67 27.95
C ARG A 64 14.62 -21.46 27.02
N SER A 65 15.22 -21.63 25.84
CA SER A 65 15.35 -20.52 24.87
C SER A 65 13.98 -20.12 24.33
N LEU A 66 13.23 -21.08 23.80
CA LEU A 66 11.91 -20.84 23.22
C LEU A 66 10.89 -20.37 24.26
N GLN A 67 10.96 -20.86 25.50
CA GLN A 67 10.16 -20.33 26.61
C GLN A 67 10.50 -18.87 26.95
N ALA A 68 11.77 -18.49 26.90
CA ALA A 68 12.20 -17.11 27.15
C ALA A 68 11.83 -16.18 25.99
N GLU A 69 11.93 -16.66 24.75
CA GLU A 69 11.47 -15.95 23.54
C GLU A 69 9.95 -15.76 23.56
N ALA A 70 9.17 -16.80 23.87
CA ALA A 70 7.72 -16.68 24.08
C ALA A 70 7.36 -15.64 25.15
N LEU A 71 8.07 -15.61 26.30
CA LEU A 71 7.87 -14.55 27.30
C LEU A 71 8.28 -13.15 26.81
N LEU A 72 9.30 -13.03 25.96
CA LEU A 72 9.66 -11.75 25.36
C LEU A 72 8.53 -11.25 24.46
N HIS A 73 8.01 -12.12 23.60
CA HIS A 73 6.92 -11.82 22.67
C HIS A 73 5.59 -11.52 23.38
N ILE A 74 5.23 -12.22 24.46
CA ILE A 74 4.10 -11.83 25.32
C ILE A 74 4.29 -10.40 25.86
N GLY A 75 5.52 -10.04 26.27
CA GLY A 75 5.85 -8.69 26.73
C GLY A 75 5.71 -7.64 25.62
N LEU A 76 6.14 -7.97 24.39
CA LEU A 76 6.01 -7.13 23.20
C LEU A 76 4.53 -6.96 22.79
N CYS A 77 3.72 -8.01 22.82
CA CYS A 77 2.27 -7.92 22.59
C CYS A 77 1.58 -7.03 23.63
N TYR A 78 1.88 -7.18 24.92
CA TYR A 78 1.31 -6.32 25.96
C TYR A 78 1.77 -4.86 25.80
N GLU A 79 3.01 -4.62 25.38
CA GLU A 79 3.53 -3.28 25.08
C GLU A 79 2.81 -2.65 23.88
N LYS A 80 2.64 -3.40 22.77
CA LYS A 80 1.84 -3.01 21.59
C LYS A 80 0.36 -2.73 21.95
N LEU A 81 -0.19 -3.41 22.97
CA LEU A 81 -1.52 -3.17 23.54
C LEU A 81 -1.58 -2.04 24.58
N GLY A 82 -0.46 -1.37 24.90
CA GLY A 82 -0.39 -0.31 25.92
C GLY A 82 -0.57 -0.78 27.38
N ARG A 83 -0.57 -2.10 27.61
CA ARG A 83 -0.95 -2.75 28.88
C ARG A 83 0.19 -2.83 29.89
N THR A 84 -0.14 -2.66 31.17
CA THR A 84 0.81 -2.68 32.29
C THR A 84 1.46 -4.06 32.52
N GLU A 85 0.79 -5.12 32.06
CA GLU A 85 1.24 -6.51 32.09
C GLU A 85 2.57 -6.74 31.34
N ALA A 86 2.96 -5.83 30.43
CA ALA A 86 4.26 -5.84 29.76
C ALA A 86 5.43 -5.80 30.76
N GLU A 87 5.38 -4.88 31.74
CA GLU A 87 6.44 -4.73 32.75
C GLU A 87 6.62 -6.01 33.57
N LYS A 88 5.50 -6.58 34.03
CA LYS A 88 5.48 -7.82 34.80
C LYS A 88 6.02 -9.00 33.99
N THR A 89 5.72 -9.05 32.69
CA THR A 89 6.20 -10.09 31.78
C THR A 89 7.72 -9.96 31.55
N TYR A 90 8.23 -8.75 31.31
CA TYR A 90 9.67 -8.53 31.21
C TYR A 90 10.42 -8.82 32.52
N GLN A 91 9.85 -8.46 33.68
CA GLN A 91 10.41 -8.82 34.99
C GLN A 91 10.44 -10.35 35.20
N ASN A 92 9.37 -11.06 34.84
CA ASN A 92 9.28 -12.52 34.89
C ASN A 92 10.37 -13.19 34.02
N LEU A 93 10.53 -12.73 32.77
CA LEU A 93 11.58 -13.18 31.86
C LEU A 93 12.98 -12.97 32.47
N ILE A 94 13.27 -11.78 33.01
CA ILE A 94 14.57 -11.44 33.61
C ILE A 94 14.86 -12.28 34.86
N SER A 95 13.84 -12.59 35.68
CA SER A 95 14.02 -13.35 36.93
C SER A 95 14.15 -14.86 36.71
N ASN A 96 13.37 -15.42 35.80
CA ASN A 96 13.27 -16.88 35.61
C ASN A 96 14.16 -17.43 34.50
N PHE A 97 14.67 -16.58 33.59
CA PHE A 97 15.57 -16.96 32.50
C PHE A 97 16.87 -16.13 32.43
N PRO A 98 17.58 -15.87 33.55
CA PRO A 98 18.78 -15.02 33.58
C PRO A 98 19.96 -15.55 32.74
N ASP A 99 19.91 -16.83 32.37
CA ASP A 99 20.80 -17.54 31.45
C ASP A 99 20.61 -17.17 29.97
N GLN A 100 19.44 -16.65 29.58
CA GLN A 100 19.09 -16.32 28.20
C GLN A 100 19.54 -14.88 27.88
N THR A 101 20.86 -14.68 27.76
CA THR A 101 21.52 -13.37 27.89
C THR A 101 21.05 -12.29 26.91
N GLU A 102 20.75 -12.62 25.66
CA GLU A 102 20.28 -11.62 24.68
C GLU A 102 18.80 -11.27 24.90
N THR A 103 17.94 -12.26 25.13
CA THR A 103 16.52 -12.08 25.44
C THR A 103 16.32 -11.23 26.71
N VAL A 104 17.09 -11.50 27.76
CA VAL A 104 17.12 -10.73 29.02
C VAL A 104 17.63 -9.30 28.81
N LYS A 105 18.60 -9.09 27.92
CA LYS A 105 19.14 -7.76 27.58
C LYS A 105 18.11 -6.91 26.84
N ILE A 106 17.33 -7.51 25.92
CA ILE A 106 16.19 -6.84 25.28
C ILE A 106 15.13 -6.48 26.33
N ALA A 107 14.72 -7.44 27.17
CA ALA A 107 13.73 -7.22 28.23
C ALA A 107 14.13 -6.12 29.22
N ARG A 108 15.41 -6.04 29.61
CA ARG A 108 15.93 -4.95 30.47
C ARG A 108 15.85 -3.59 29.78
N LYS A 109 16.16 -3.51 28.47
CA LYS A 109 16.02 -2.27 27.70
C LYS A 109 14.55 -1.83 27.64
N LYS A 110 13.63 -2.75 27.35
CA LYS A 110 12.19 -2.48 27.32
C LYS A 110 11.64 -2.04 28.69
N LEU A 111 11.98 -2.75 29.77
CA LEU A 111 11.57 -2.39 31.12
C LEU A 111 12.10 -1.01 31.56
N SER A 112 13.31 -0.63 31.12
CA SER A 112 13.85 0.71 31.37
C SER A 112 13.08 1.81 30.64
N LEU A 113 12.61 1.55 29.41
CA LEU A 113 11.78 2.49 28.65
C LEU A 113 10.38 2.62 29.26
N LEU A 114 9.77 1.50 29.67
CA LEU A 114 8.49 1.49 30.37
C LEU A 114 8.58 2.21 31.73
N SER A 115 9.68 2.05 32.47
CA SER A 115 9.90 2.79 33.73
C SER A 115 10.05 4.30 33.51
N GLN A 116 10.56 4.72 32.34
CA GLN A 116 10.67 6.13 31.96
C GLN A 116 9.30 6.72 31.56
N SER A 117 8.41 5.96 30.93
CA SER A 117 7.04 6.39 30.65
C SER A 117 6.10 6.27 31.85
N ALA A 118 6.35 5.34 32.78
CA ALA A 118 5.58 5.19 34.02
C ALA A 118 5.74 6.38 34.98
N ASN A 119 6.90 7.07 34.98
CA ASN A 119 7.09 8.32 35.74
C ASN A 119 6.27 9.51 35.21
N VAL A 120 5.56 9.35 34.08
CA VAL A 120 4.58 10.31 33.53
C VAL A 120 3.14 9.92 33.90
N ARG A 121 2.92 8.72 34.47
CA ARG A 121 1.58 8.20 34.81
C ARG A 121 1.23 8.46 36.28
N TYR A 122 0.92 9.71 36.64
CA TYR A 122 0.18 10.01 37.87
C TYR A 122 -0.82 11.18 37.77
N GLU A 123 -1.34 11.43 36.58
CA GLU A 123 -2.57 12.19 36.35
C GLU A 123 -3.65 11.29 35.72
N GLU A 124 -4.92 11.63 35.92
CA GLU A 124 -6.08 10.76 35.67
C GLU A 124 -6.34 10.57 34.15
N THR A 125 -5.61 9.65 33.50
CA THR A 125 -5.74 9.43 32.06
C THR A 125 -7.08 8.78 31.69
N ARG A 126 -7.82 9.45 30.79
CA ARG A 126 -8.89 8.83 30.01
C ARG A 126 -8.29 7.68 29.18
N GLU A 127 -9.00 6.55 29.05
CA GLU A 127 -8.49 5.42 28.26
C GLU A 127 -8.43 5.77 26.76
N PHE A 128 -7.30 5.43 26.13
CA PHE A 128 -7.09 5.51 24.68
C PHE A 128 -8.16 4.70 23.95
N ASN A 129 -8.85 5.32 22.98
CA ASN A 129 -9.96 4.69 22.29
C ASN A 129 -9.89 4.89 20.77
N ILE A 130 -10.31 3.87 20.03
CA ILE A 130 -10.50 3.94 18.57
C ILE A 130 -11.85 3.31 18.24
N ARG A 131 -12.68 4.00 17.45
CA ARG A 131 -13.99 3.49 17.01
C ARG A 131 -14.34 3.94 15.60
N LYS A 132 -15.05 3.08 14.87
CA LYS A 132 -15.72 3.43 13.60
C LYS A 132 -16.91 4.34 13.90
N VAL A 133 -17.07 5.39 13.10
CA VAL A 133 -18.14 6.41 13.27
C VAL A 133 -19.03 6.56 12.04
N TRP A 134 -18.54 6.16 10.87
CA TRP A 134 -19.31 6.08 9.64
C TRP A 134 -18.74 4.97 8.75
N GLU A 135 -19.60 4.44 7.88
CA GLU A 135 -19.37 3.36 6.94
C GLU A 135 -20.20 3.68 5.70
N GLY A 136 -19.56 3.77 4.53
CA GLY A 136 -20.24 4.22 3.32
C GLY A 136 -19.33 4.17 2.08
N PRO A 137 -19.86 3.79 0.90
CA PRO A 137 -19.07 3.70 -0.31
C PRO A 137 -18.88 5.09 -0.94
N ARG A 138 -17.79 5.79 -0.59
CA ARG A 138 -17.40 7.05 -1.26
C ARG A 138 -16.02 7.58 -0.87
N ASP A 139 -15.38 8.29 -1.81
CA ASP A 139 -14.18 9.10 -1.57
C ASP A 139 -14.55 10.38 -0.79
N LEU A 140 -13.75 10.75 0.21
CA LEU A 140 -14.11 11.77 1.20
C LEU A 140 -13.28 13.06 1.06
N LEU A 141 -13.69 13.91 0.11
CA LEU A 141 -13.10 15.23 -0.13
C LEU A 141 -13.61 16.30 0.87
N GLY A 142 -13.44 16.04 2.17
CA GLY A 142 -13.92 16.92 3.24
C GLY A 142 -13.27 16.67 4.59
N GLU A 143 -13.86 17.21 5.65
CA GLU A 143 -13.25 17.22 6.99
C GLU A 143 -14.32 17.14 8.09
N VAL A 144 -13.94 16.68 9.29
CA VAL A 144 -14.80 16.72 10.46
C VAL A 144 -15.07 18.17 10.89
N SER A 145 -16.28 18.47 11.36
CA SER A 145 -16.56 19.77 11.97
C SER A 145 -15.77 19.96 13.26
N PRO A 146 -15.40 21.20 13.64
CA PRO A 146 -14.67 21.45 14.87
C PRO A 146 -15.37 20.86 16.09
N ASP A 147 -16.70 20.91 16.15
CA ASP A 147 -17.49 20.36 17.26
C ASP A 147 -17.69 18.84 17.23
N GLY A 148 -17.04 18.12 16.30
CA GLY A 148 -17.08 16.66 16.17
C GLY A 148 -18.44 16.06 15.80
N LYS A 149 -19.43 16.88 15.41
CA LYS A 149 -20.81 16.41 15.13
C LYS A 149 -21.08 16.08 13.67
N TYR A 150 -20.37 16.73 12.75
CA TYR A 150 -20.61 16.64 11.32
C TYR A 150 -19.34 16.26 10.58
N LEU A 151 -19.51 15.71 9.37
CA LEU A 151 -18.46 15.49 8.40
C LEU A 151 -18.92 16.11 7.08
N SER A 152 -18.10 16.98 6.47
CA SER A 152 -18.36 17.47 5.12
C SER A 152 -17.88 16.44 4.08
N TYR A 153 -18.59 16.33 2.96
CA TYR A 153 -18.23 15.43 1.86
C TYR A 153 -18.93 15.85 0.55
N VAL A 154 -18.53 15.24 -0.56
CA VAL A 154 -19.18 15.42 -1.88
C VAL A 154 -20.25 14.35 -2.07
N ASP A 155 -21.49 14.78 -2.26
CA ASP A 155 -22.58 13.89 -2.60
C ASP A 155 -22.58 13.57 -4.10
N TRP A 156 -21.69 12.67 -4.55
CA TRP A 156 -21.51 12.29 -5.96
C TRP A 156 -22.80 11.83 -6.69
N ASP A 157 -23.87 11.43 -5.98
CA ASP A 157 -25.18 11.18 -6.62
C ASP A 157 -25.77 12.46 -7.24
N THR A 158 -25.39 13.63 -6.72
CA THR A 158 -25.87 14.95 -7.14
C THR A 158 -24.75 15.92 -7.55
N GLY A 159 -23.49 15.69 -7.15
CA GLY A 159 -22.33 16.58 -7.32
C GLY A 159 -22.27 17.74 -6.31
N ASP A 160 -23.11 17.74 -5.28
CA ASP A 160 -23.22 18.84 -4.32
C ASP A 160 -22.31 18.66 -3.10
N LEU A 161 -21.95 19.78 -2.46
CA LEU A 161 -21.38 19.77 -1.11
C LEU A 161 -22.47 19.35 -0.12
N ALA A 162 -22.18 18.37 0.72
CA ALA A 162 -23.07 17.87 1.75
C ALA A 162 -22.37 17.75 3.12
N ILE A 163 -23.18 17.63 4.17
CA ILE A 163 -22.73 17.26 5.51
C ILE A 163 -23.48 16.02 6.01
N TYR A 164 -22.77 15.16 6.73
CA TYR A 164 -23.29 13.98 7.41
C TYR A 164 -23.26 14.19 8.93
N GLU A 165 -24.39 14.02 9.61
CA GLU A 165 -24.48 14.13 11.08
C GLU A 165 -24.13 12.78 11.74
N LEU A 166 -22.94 12.71 12.34
CA LEU A 166 -22.35 11.47 12.89
C LEU A 166 -23.19 10.83 14.00
N SER A 167 -24.05 11.60 14.68
CA SER A 167 -24.89 11.09 15.78
C SER A 167 -26.24 10.51 15.34
N THR A 168 -26.76 10.92 14.17
CA THR A 168 -28.09 10.50 13.68
C THR A 168 -28.04 9.72 12.37
N GLY A 169 -26.89 9.71 11.70
CA GLY A 169 -26.68 9.09 10.39
C GLY A 169 -27.37 9.83 9.23
N LYS A 170 -27.68 11.11 9.39
CA LYS A 170 -28.41 11.91 8.39
C LYS A 170 -27.51 12.80 7.56
N THR A 171 -27.70 12.74 6.24
CA THR A 171 -27.13 13.69 5.28
C THR A 171 -28.00 14.93 5.12
N ARG A 172 -27.36 16.09 4.89
CA ARG A 172 -27.97 17.31 4.37
C ARG A 172 -27.05 17.94 3.32
N ARG A 173 -27.55 18.13 2.09
CA ARG A 173 -26.88 18.94 1.06
C ARG A 173 -26.85 20.42 1.47
N LEU A 174 -25.75 21.10 1.20
CA LEU A 174 -25.55 22.54 1.42
C LEU A 174 -25.64 23.34 0.11
N THR A 175 -25.25 22.74 -1.02
CA THR A 175 -25.51 23.26 -2.37
C THR A 175 -26.65 22.49 -3.04
N ASP A 176 -27.18 23.02 -4.15
CA ASP A 176 -28.13 22.32 -5.00
C ASP A 176 -27.93 22.78 -6.46
N LYS A 177 -27.05 22.11 -7.21
CA LYS A 177 -26.82 22.42 -8.65
C LYS A 177 -27.90 21.87 -9.58
N GLY A 178 -28.80 21.03 -9.07
CA GLY A 178 -29.73 20.25 -9.88
C GLY A 178 -29.12 18.94 -10.40
N SER A 179 -29.71 18.39 -11.47
CA SER A 179 -29.31 17.07 -11.97
C SER A 179 -27.95 17.09 -12.68
N TRP A 180 -27.31 15.93 -12.81
CA TRP A 180 -26.14 15.78 -13.67
C TRP A 180 -26.47 16.01 -15.16
N ASP A 181 -27.67 15.65 -15.62
CA ASP A 181 -28.10 15.88 -17.02
C ASP A 181 -28.19 17.38 -17.35
N ASP A 182 -28.52 18.23 -16.37
CA ASP A 182 -28.66 19.67 -16.52
C ASP A 182 -27.38 20.46 -16.21
N CYS A 183 -26.57 19.98 -15.24
CA CYS A 183 -25.41 20.69 -14.72
C CYS A 183 -24.25 19.73 -14.39
N GLN A 184 -23.11 19.95 -15.05
CA GLN A 184 -21.85 19.18 -14.92
C GLN A 184 -20.83 19.84 -13.98
N GLU A 185 -21.19 20.95 -13.34
CA GLU A 185 -20.42 21.54 -12.23
C GLU A 185 -20.39 20.59 -11.01
N TYR A 186 -19.48 20.73 -10.06
CA TYR A 186 -19.52 19.97 -8.81
C TYR A 186 -18.64 20.57 -7.69
N ALA A 187 -18.94 20.21 -6.44
CA ALA A 187 -18.08 20.50 -5.30
C ALA A 187 -16.96 19.45 -5.16
N GLU A 188 -15.81 19.91 -4.66
CA GLU A 188 -14.70 19.09 -4.17
C GLU A 188 -14.15 19.67 -2.84
N ASP A 189 -13.04 19.13 -2.37
CA ASP A 189 -12.25 19.48 -1.18
C ASP A 189 -12.81 20.60 -0.29
N SER A 190 -13.28 20.23 0.90
CA SER A 190 -13.89 21.15 1.87
C SER A 190 -13.17 21.23 3.22
N ARG A 191 -13.10 22.44 3.79
CA ARG A 191 -12.56 22.71 5.14
C ARG A 191 -13.50 23.60 5.93
N TRP A 192 -13.73 23.25 7.20
CA TRP A 192 -14.55 24.05 8.11
C TRP A 192 -13.78 25.27 8.61
N SER A 193 -14.46 26.39 8.82
CA SER A 193 -13.89 27.50 9.58
C SER A 193 -13.67 27.09 11.04
N ASN A 194 -12.65 27.67 11.68
CA ASN A 194 -12.30 27.38 13.09
C ASN A 194 -13.46 27.60 14.08
N ASP A 195 -14.44 28.44 13.73
CA ASP A 195 -15.65 28.71 14.53
C ASP A 195 -16.86 27.82 14.17
N GLY A 196 -16.69 26.91 13.21
CA GLY A 196 -17.69 25.97 12.70
C GLY A 196 -18.86 26.60 11.92
N LYS A 197 -18.83 27.89 11.58
CA LYS A 197 -20.00 28.57 10.95
C LYS A 197 -20.00 28.53 9.41
N HIS A 198 -18.84 28.38 8.81
CA HIS A 198 -18.66 28.39 7.36
C HIS A 198 -17.88 27.17 6.91
N ILE A 199 -18.05 26.81 5.64
CA ILE A 199 -17.21 25.84 4.95
C ILE A 199 -16.64 26.54 3.73
N VAL A 200 -15.32 26.47 3.56
CA VAL A 200 -14.65 26.78 2.28
C VAL A 200 -14.51 25.48 1.50
N TYR A 201 -14.76 25.53 0.20
CA TYR A 201 -14.76 24.35 -0.67
C TYR A 201 -14.34 24.70 -2.09
N THR A 202 -13.74 23.72 -2.76
CA THR A 202 -13.43 23.83 -4.20
C THR A 202 -14.67 23.53 -5.03
N TRP A 203 -14.80 24.17 -6.19
CA TRP A 203 -15.89 23.95 -7.12
C TRP A 203 -15.41 23.95 -8.58
N TRP A 204 -15.72 22.89 -9.32
CA TRP A 204 -15.57 22.82 -10.77
C TRP A 204 -16.76 23.52 -11.44
N ASN A 205 -16.51 24.58 -12.20
CA ASN A 205 -17.56 25.41 -12.80
C ASN A 205 -17.82 25.10 -14.30
N ASP A 206 -18.80 25.80 -14.88
CA ASP A 206 -19.25 25.65 -16.27
C ASP A 206 -18.21 26.04 -17.34
N LYS A 207 -17.09 26.65 -16.93
CA LYS A 207 -15.96 27.01 -17.79
C LYS A 207 -14.81 25.99 -17.75
N GLU A 208 -14.99 24.85 -17.08
CA GLU A 208 -13.94 23.85 -16.89
C GLU A 208 -12.72 24.39 -16.11
N ILE A 209 -12.96 25.22 -15.08
CA ILE A 209 -11.94 25.67 -14.12
C ILE A 209 -12.39 25.47 -12.68
N TYR A 210 -11.42 25.40 -11.77
CA TYR A 210 -11.68 25.31 -10.33
C TYR A 210 -11.67 26.68 -9.66
N GLU A 211 -12.71 26.95 -8.87
CA GLU A 211 -12.83 28.15 -8.05
C GLU A 211 -13.05 27.81 -6.57
N LEU A 212 -12.58 28.69 -5.69
CA LEU A 212 -12.73 28.55 -4.26
C LEU A 212 -14.02 29.25 -3.84
N ARG A 213 -14.98 28.51 -3.27
CA ARG A 213 -16.25 29.01 -2.77
C ARG A 213 -16.31 28.91 -1.24
N MET A 214 -17.20 29.68 -0.64
CA MET A 214 -17.48 29.67 0.80
C MET A 214 -18.98 29.75 1.04
N ILE A 215 -19.51 28.94 1.95
CA ILE A 215 -20.94 28.87 2.27
C ILE A 215 -21.17 28.77 3.79
N GLY A 216 -22.29 29.30 4.28
CA GLY A 216 -22.74 29.13 5.66
C GLY A 216 -23.46 27.79 5.88
N LEU A 217 -23.48 27.28 7.12
CA LEU A 217 -24.13 25.99 7.40
C LEU A 217 -25.63 25.93 7.13
N ASP A 218 -26.33 27.04 7.01
CA ASP A 218 -27.75 27.10 6.63
C ASP A 218 -27.96 27.11 5.10
N GLY A 219 -26.89 26.99 4.31
CA GLY A 219 -26.90 27.15 2.85
C GLY A 219 -26.90 28.62 2.40
N SER A 220 -26.86 29.59 3.33
CA SER A 220 -26.83 31.01 3.01
C SER A 220 -25.40 31.52 2.74
N ALA A 221 -25.32 32.77 2.26
CA ALA A 221 -24.07 33.51 2.07
C ALA A 221 -23.02 32.82 1.16
N ALA A 222 -23.45 31.92 0.27
CA ALA A 222 -22.61 31.34 -0.77
C ALA A 222 -21.92 32.43 -1.61
N LYS A 223 -20.59 32.46 -1.62
CA LYS A 223 -19.79 33.37 -2.44
C LYS A 223 -18.55 32.69 -3.01
N VAL A 224 -18.12 33.13 -4.19
CA VAL A 224 -16.78 32.84 -4.72
C VAL A 224 -15.78 33.71 -3.96
N LEU A 225 -14.75 33.09 -3.38
CA LEU A 225 -13.60 33.77 -2.77
C LEU A 225 -12.52 34.06 -3.81
N TYR A 226 -12.21 33.09 -4.66
CA TYR A 226 -11.13 33.19 -5.63
C TYR A 226 -11.42 32.33 -6.87
N SER A 227 -11.11 32.87 -8.05
CA SER A 227 -11.24 32.20 -9.35
C SER A 227 -10.16 32.76 -10.27
N ASN A 228 -9.42 31.90 -10.98
CA ASN A 228 -8.37 32.28 -11.92
C ASN A 228 -8.28 31.23 -13.03
N GLU A 229 -8.39 31.67 -14.28
CA GLU A 229 -8.37 30.81 -15.47
C GLU A 229 -7.00 30.13 -15.70
N GLU A 230 -5.92 30.61 -15.07
CA GLU A 230 -4.60 29.95 -15.07
C GLU A 230 -4.52 28.73 -14.11
N VAL A 231 -5.47 28.59 -13.18
CA VAL A 231 -5.47 27.59 -12.10
C VAL A 231 -6.41 26.44 -12.47
N ASN A 232 -5.83 25.31 -12.87
CA ASN A 232 -6.56 24.13 -13.31
C ASN A 232 -6.75 23.07 -12.21
N TYR A 233 -6.24 23.31 -11.00
CA TYR A 233 -6.62 22.57 -9.80
C TYR A 233 -6.32 23.38 -8.53
N MET A 234 -7.15 23.25 -7.49
CA MET A 234 -6.97 23.98 -6.22
C MET A 234 -7.66 23.26 -5.06
N VAL A 235 -6.98 23.20 -3.91
CA VAL A 235 -7.50 22.56 -2.69
C VAL A 235 -7.31 23.48 -1.48
N PRO A 236 -8.37 23.83 -0.73
CA PRO A 236 -8.21 24.44 0.58
C PRO A 236 -7.52 23.46 1.54
N SER A 237 -6.43 23.91 2.13
CA SER A 237 -5.64 23.15 3.10
C SER A 237 -6.06 23.48 4.53
N ASP A 238 -6.14 24.78 4.86
CA ASP A 238 -6.43 25.24 6.24
C ASP A 238 -6.91 26.71 6.31
N TRP A 239 -7.50 27.11 7.43
CA TRP A 239 -7.83 28.49 7.77
C TRP A 239 -6.77 29.10 8.68
N SER A 240 -6.42 30.37 8.47
CA SER A 240 -5.58 31.08 9.44
C SER A 240 -6.27 31.16 10.81
N PRO A 241 -5.53 31.16 11.94
CA PRO A 241 -6.15 31.15 13.27
C PRO A 241 -7.11 32.33 13.54
N ASP A 242 -6.91 33.46 12.86
CA ASP A 242 -7.77 34.65 12.90
C ASP A 242 -8.95 34.63 11.90
N GLY A 243 -9.02 33.61 11.04
CA GLY A 243 -10.03 33.45 9.99
C GLY A 243 -9.91 34.43 8.81
N SER A 244 -8.81 35.18 8.69
CA SER A 244 -8.64 36.19 7.64
C SER A 244 -8.15 35.64 6.28
N GLN A 245 -7.51 34.47 6.29
CA GLN A 245 -6.87 33.86 5.12
C GLN A 245 -7.18 32.36 5.02
N ILE A 246 -7.24 31.86 3.80
CA ILE A 246 -7.23 30.44 3.45
C ILE A 246 -5.86 30.08 2.90
N LEU A 247 -5.26 29.03 3.44
CA LEU A 247 -4.09 28.36 2.85
C LEU A 247 -4.60 27.33 1.83
N ALA A 248 -4.08 27.37 0.62
CA ALA A 248 -4.48 26.47 -0.46
C ALA A 248 -3.28 25.95 -1.25
N CYS A 249 -3.37 24.71 -1.71
CA CYS A 249 -2.46 24.15 -2.71
C CYS A 249 -3.08 24.32 -4.11
N MET A 250 -2.29 24.72 -5.10
CA MET A 250 -2.76 25.17 -6.41
C MET A 250 -1.88 24.62 -7.54
N TYR A 251 -2.49 24.25 -8.67
CA TYR A 251 -1.80 23.84 -9.89
C TYR A 251 -2.07 24.82 -11.04
N PHE A 252 -1.00 25.43 -11.54
CA PHE A 252 -0.99 26.38 -12.65
C PHE A 252 -0.61 25.66 -13.95
N GLN A 253 -1.58 25.48 -14.85
CA GLN A 253 -1.43 24.55 -15.99
C GLN A 253 -0.42 25.02 -17.04
N GLU A 254 -0.44 26.31 -17.40
CA GLU A 254 0.41 26.85 -18.47
C GLU A 254 1.91 26.63 -18.19
N ASN A 255 2.31 26.83 -16.93
CA ASN A 255 3.70 26.71 -16.50
C ASN A 255 4.02 25.34 -15.85
N ARG A 256 3.02 24.47 -15.67
CA ARG A 256 3.09 23.22 -14.89
C ARG A 256 3.63 23.41 -13.47
N ILE A 257 3.25 24.51 -12.81
CA ILE A 257 3.74 24.88 -11.48
C ILE A 257 2.74 24.46 -10.41
N GLN A 258 3.21 23.78 -9.37
CA GLN A 258 2.48 23.59 -8.13
C GLN A 258 2.89 24.68 -7.13
N ALA A 259 1.98 25.18 -6.30
CA ALA A 259 2.29 26.20 -5.31
C ALA A 259 1.38 26.14 -4.07
N ALA A 260 1.94 26.53 -2.93
CA ALA A 260 1.19 26.96 -1.75
C ALA A 260 0.84 28.44 -1.90
N GLY A 261 -0.43 28.78 -1.74
CA GLY A 261 -0.97 30.14 -1.84
C GLY A 261 -1.79 30.53 -0.62
N LEU A 262 -1.84 31.84 -0.36
CA LEU A 262 -2.65 32.45 0.69
C LEU A 262 -3.71 33.34 0.03
N ILE A 263 -4.99 33.05 0.28
CA ILE A 263 -6.16 33.73 -0.28
C ILE A 263 -6.87 34.50 0.84
N ASN A 264 -7.07 35.80 0.67
CA ASN A 264 -7.75 36.65 1.66
C ASN A 264 -9.27 36.45 1.62
N VAL A 265 -9.89 36.22 2.78
CA VAL A 265 -11.33 35.92 2.90
C VAL A 265 -12.22 37.15 2.65
N ALA A 266 -11.69 38.37 2.85
CA ALA A 266 -12.45 39.61 2.72
C ALA A 266 -12.52 40.12 1.27
N ASP A 267 -11.40 40.11 0.53
CA ASP A 267 -11.31 40.67 -0.83
C ASP A 267 -10.91 39.68 -1.94
N GLY A 268 -10.61 38.42 -1.60
CA GLY A 268 -10.23 37.39 -2.58
C GLY A 268 -8.81 37.52 -3.13
N SER A 269 -7.99 38.46 -2.62
CA SER A 269 -6.61 38.62 -3.07
C SER A 269 -5.77 37.37 -2.74
N MET A 270 -4.99 36.92 -3.72
CA MET A 270 -4.12 35.74 -3.60
C MET A 270 -2.65 36.15 -3.67
N ARG A 271 -1.81 35.60 -2.79
CA ARG A 271 -0.34 35.62 -2.93
C ARG A 271 0.22 34.21 -2.91
N VAL A 272 1.12 33.91 -3.84
CA VAL A 272 1.95 32.69 -3.78
C VAL A 272 2.90 32.82 -2.59
N LEU A 273 2.92 31.81 -1.74
CA LEU A 273 3.84 31.69 -0.61
C LEU A 273 5.11 30.93 -1.00
N LYS A 274 4.95 29.77 -1.66
CA LYS A 274 6.06 28.92 -2.11
C LYS A 274 5.66 28.12 -3.36
N THR A 275 6.59 28.00 -4.32
CA THR A 275 6.51 27.00 -5.40
C THR A 275 6.90 25.63 -4.84
N LEU A 276 6.09 24.62 -5.15
CA LEU A 276 6.24 23.25 -4.67
C LEU A 276 6.81 22.38 -5.80
N GLU A 277 7.76 21.51 -5.47
CA GLU A 277 8.27 20.49 -6.41
C GLU A 277 7.26 19.35 -6.62
N ASP A 278 6.46 19.07 -5.60
CA ASP A 278 5.47 18.00 -5.55
C ASP A 278 4.37 18.33 -4.52
N TRP A 279 3.23 17.64 -4.59
CA TRP A 279 2.06 17.95 -3.80
C TRP A 279 2.22 17.45 -2.35
N PRO A 280 1.88 18.24 -1.32
CA PRO A 280 2.00 17.85 0.09
C PRO A 280 0.86 16.93 0.53
N GLY A 281 1.11 16.01 1.47
CA GLY A 281 0.07 15.14 2.02
C GLY A 281 -1.03 15.93 2.73
N LYS A 282 -0.65 16.67 3.78
CA LYS A 282 -1.45 17.76 4.36
C LYS A 282 -0.58 19.01 4.57
N MET A 283 -1.22 20.15 4.73
CA MET A 283 -0.58 21.42 5.05
C MET A 283 -1.50 22.23 5.98
N CYS A 284 -0.97 22.82 7.05
CA CYS A 284 -1.74 23.67 7.96
C CYS A 284 -0.91 24.86 8.47
N PHE A 285 -1.55 25.84 9.10
CA PHE A 285 -0.86 26.88 9.85
C PHE A 285 -0.29 26.34 11.17
N SER A 286 0.73 27.02 11.69
CA SER A 286 1.07 26.94 13.11
C SER A 286 -0.05 27.58 13.96
N LYS A 287 -0.15 27.20 15.24
CA LYS A 287 -1.21 27.69 16.16
C LYS A 287 -1.26 29.22 16.32
N ASP A 288 -0.13 29.89 16.14
CA ASP A 288 0.01 31.35 16.16
C ASP A 288 -0.20 32.02 14.79
N GLY A 289 -0.32 31.24 13.71
CA GLY A 289 -0.46 31.72 12.34
C GLY A 289 0.80 32.33 11.73
N SER A 290 1.97 32.19 12.38
CA SER A 290 3.24 32.77 11.89
C SER A 290 3.95 31.93 10.83
N SER A 291 3.61 30.65 10.72
CA SER A 291 4.25 29.64 9.88
C SER A 291 3.22 28.68 9.28
N ILE A 292 3.66 27.87 8.31
CA ILE A 292 2.91 26.67 7.86
C ILE A 292 3.75 25.41 8.10
N ILE A 293 3.08 24.28 8.29
CA ILE A 293 3.68 22.95 8.48
C ILE A 293 3.18 22.02 7.37
N TYR A 294 4.08 21.28 6.74
CA TYR A 294 3.78 20.35 5.64
C TYR A 294 4.91 19.33 5.43
N ASP A 295 4.62 18.24 4.72
CA ASP A 295 5.61 17.28 4.24
C ASP A 295 6.11 17.60 2.82
N HIS A 296 7.40 17.36 2.56
CA HIS A 296 7.95 17.38 1.20
C HIS A 296 9.21 16.50 1.05
N GLN A 297 9.64 16.31 -0.19
CA GLN A 297 10.82 15.51 -0.54
C GLN A 297 12.08 15.97 0.22
N GLN A 298 12.84 15.02 0.78
CA GLN A 298 14.05 15.31 1.59
C GLN A 298 15.17 16.03 0.81
N LYS A 299 15.12 15.92 -0.51
CA LYS A 299 16.03 16.46 -1.51
C LYS A 299 15.35 16.33 -2.89
N GLU A 300 15.82 17.12 -3.85
CA GLU A 300 15.42 17.04 -5.26
C GLU A 300 15.41 15.59 -5.78
N ASN A 301 14.31 15.18 -6.43
CA ASN A 301 14.08 13.84 -6.99
C ASN A 301 14.08 12.70 -5.95
N SER A 302 13.63 12.96 -4.71
CA SER A 302 13.46 11.94 -3.67
C SER A 302 11.99 11.59 -3.49
N SER A 303 11.62 10.31 -3.68
CA SER A 303 10.27 9.87 -3.28
C SER A 303 10.08 9.85 -1.76
N VAL A 304 11.17 9.84 -0.98
CA VAL A 304 11.13 9.88 0.49
C VAL A 304 11.00 11.32 0.96
N ARG A 305 10.12 11.55 1.94
CA ARG A 305 9.72 12.84 2.48
C ARG A 305 10.15 13.02 3.94
N ASP A 306 10.28 14.28 4.34
CA ASP A 306 10.49 14.77 5.71
C ASP A 306 9.42 15.83 6.00
N ILE A 307 9.23 16.20 7.27
CA ILE A 307 8.22 17.20 7.68
C ILE A 307 8.92 18.50 8.07
N TYR A 308 8.44 19.61 7.50
CA TYR A 308 9.07 20.92 7.60
C TYR A 308 8.07 21.99 8.05
N MET A 309 8.63 23.07 8.60
CA MET A 309 7.94 24.32 8.89
C MET A 309 8.51 25.43 8.00
N LEU A 310 7.64 26.18 7.33
CA LEU A 310 7.97 27.38 6.57
C LEU A 310 7.41 28.62 7.29
N PRO A 311 8.28 29.47 7.86
CA PRO A 311 7.88 30.76 8.41
C PRO A 311 7.34 31.73 7.34
N LEU A 312 6.24 32.41 7.65
CA LEU A 312 5.59 33.37 6.73
C LEU A 312 6.33 34.72 6.62
N ASP A 313 7.37 34.93 7.43
CA ASP A 313 8.27 36.08 7.35
C ASP A 313 9.32 35.97 6.21
N GLY A 314 9.38 34.81 5.55
CA GLY A 314 10.33 34.52 4.47
C GLY A 314 11.71 34.07 4.95
N SER A 315 11.86 33.71 6.23
CA SER A 315 13.05 33.00 6.71
C SER A 315 13.09 31.54 6.24
N ASN A 316 14.25 30.90 6.41
CA ASN A 316 14.50 29.56 5.89
C ASN A 316 13.63 28.49 6.57
N GLU A 317 13.30 27.44 5.82
CA GLU A 317 12.53 26.30 6.30
C GLU A 317 13.28 25.52 7.38
N ILE A 318 12.51 25.06 8.37
CA ILE A 318 13.00 24.37 9.56
C ILE A 318 12.52 22.91 9.49
N PRO A 319 13.41 21.92 9.42
CA PRO A 319 13.01 20.51 9.49
C PRO A 319 12.51 20.20 10.91
N LEU A 320 11.28 19.69 11.00
CA LEU A 320 10.68 19.25 12.26
C LEU A 320 10.86 17.74 12.45
N VAL A 321 10.58 16.94 11.43
CA VAL A 321 10.86 15.49 11.42
C VAL A 321 11.84 15.20 10.31
N LYS A 322 12.94 14.54 10.66
CA LYS A 322 14.00 14.14 9.74
C LYS A 322 14.41 12.69 9.94
N ASN A 323 14.14 11.82 8.98
CA ASN A 323 14.39 10.38 9.10
C ASN A 323 14.81 9.74 7.76
N PRO A 324 15.55 8.63 7.73
CA PRO A 324 15.66 7.80 6.52
C PRO A 324 14.37 7.09 6.10
N ALA A 325 13.37 7.06 6.99
CA ALA A 325 12.00 6.62 6.73
C ALA A 325 11.21 7.69 5.96
N ASP A 326 10.08 7.28 5.39
CA ASP A 326 9.17 8.15 4.65
C ASP A 326 8.13 8.74 5.61
N ASP A 327 8.24 10.03 5.94
CA ASP A 327 7.46 10.71 6.99
C ASP A 327 6.43 11.68 6.38
N PHE A 328 5.13 11.41 6.57
CA PHE A 328 4.02 12.21 6.02
C PHE A 328 3.21 12.92 7.10
N PHE A 329 2.92 14.21 6.89
CA PHE A 329 2.24 15.04 7.89
C PHE A 329 0.74 14.75 7.92
N LEU A 330 0.21 14.38 9.10
CA LEU A 330 -1.22 14.12 9.30
C LEU A 330 -1.93 15.27 10.03
N GLY A 331 -1.21 16.11 10.76
CA GLY A 331 -1.74 17.36 11.31
C GLY A 331 -1.05 17.83 12.59
N LEU A 332 -1.23 19.12 12.88
CA LEU A 332 -0.92 19.71 14.18
C LEU A 332 -2.11 19.45 15.13
N ALA A 333 -1.83 18.98 16.34
CA ALA A 333 -2.86 18.78 17.36
C ALA A 333 -3.32 20.13 17.98
N PRO A 334 -4.46 20.18 18.67
CA PRO A 334 -5.02 21.43 19.23
C PRO A 334 -4.15 22.12 20.30
N ASP A 335 -3.25 21.37 20.93
CA ASP A 335 -2.20 21.92 21.80
C ASP A 335 -1.28 22.90 21.04
N GLY A 336 -1.12 22.74 19.72
CA GLY A 336 -0.20 23.48 18.86
C GLY A 336 1.26 23.09 19.03
N GLU A 337 1.52 22.04 19.82
CA GLU A 337 2.83 21.58 20.25
C GLU A 337 3.05 20.10 19.92
N SER A 338 2.02 19.35 19.51
CA SER A 338 2.14 17.96 19.05
C SER A 338 1.88 17.83 17.54
N ILE A 339 2.80 17.22 16.81
CA ILE A 339 2.63 16.87 15.39
C ILE A 339 2.35 15.37 15.26
N LEU A 340 1.17 15.04 14.72
CA LEU A 340 0.80 13.69 14.33
C LEU A 340 1.21 13.46 12.88
N PHE A 341 1.83 12.32 12.62
CA PHE A 341 2.34 11.98 11.30
C PHE A 341 2.46 10.46 11.09
N SER A 342 2.45 9.98 9.85
CA SER A 342 2.69 8.58 9.52
C SER A 342 4.14 8.35 9.09
N SER A 343 4.68 7.17 9.39
CA SER A 343 6.06 6.78 9.07
C SER A 343 6.20 5.29 8.83
N ASP A 344 7.09 4.89 7.91
CA ASP A 344 7.45 3.48 7.65
C ASP A 344 8.65 2.96 8.47
N ARG A 345 9.12 3.75 9.45
CA ARG A 345 10.38 3.52 10.19
C ARG A 345 10.47 2.18 10.93
N ASP A 346 9.36 1.63 11.43
CA ASP A 346 9.32 0.30 12.06
C ASP A 346 9.15 -0.83 11.03
N GLY A 347 8.64 -0.51 9.84
CA GLY A 347 8.35 -1.43 8.75
C GLY A 347 6.89 -1.61 8.42
N THR A 348 5.99 -0.85 9.04
CA THR A 348 4.64 -0.69 8.53
C THR A 348 4.27 0.79 8.56
N ILE A 349 3.18 1.19 7.90
CA ILE A 349 2.71 2.57 8.03
C ILE A 349 2.08 2.70 9.43
N SER A 350 2.83 3.33 10.32
CA SER A 350 2.51 3.54 11.73
C SER A 350 2.35 5.03 12.01
N PHE A 351 1.41 5.39 12.88
CA PHE A 351 1.24 6.77 13.36
C PHE A 351 2.22 7.05 14.50
N TYR A 352 2.91 8.19 14.40
CA TYR A 352 3.82 8.71 15.40
C TYR A 352 3.44 10.14 15.79
N MET A 353 3.78 10.50 17.02
CA MET A 353 3.66 11.85 17.55
C MET A 353 5.05 12.38 17.91
N ILE A 354 5.36 13.62 17.56
CA ILE A 354 6.52 14.35 18.06
C ILE A 354 6.07 15.67 18.71
N GLN A 355 6.79 16.15 19.72
CA GLN A 355 6.55 17.48 20.28
C GLN A 355 7.33 18.54 19.50
N ILE A 356 6.85 19.77 19.52
CA ILE A 356 7.58 20.96 19.04
C ILE A 356 7.65 22.02 20.15
N GLU A 357 8.82 22.65 20.29
CA GLU A 357 9.11 23.73 21.24
C GLU A 357 9.93 24.79 20.48
N ASP A 358 9.57 26.07 20.60
CA ASP A 358 10.18 27.19 19.86
C ASP A 358 10.37 26.93 18.34
N GLY A 359 9.38 26.30 17.70
CA GLY A 359 9.38 26.01 16.27
C GLY A 359 10.37 24.91 15.84
N LYS A 360 10.79 24.03 16.75
CA LYS A 360 11.69 22.90 16.49
C LYS A 360 11.18 21.65 17.17
N SER A 361 11.57 20.47 16.68
CA SER A 361 11.26 19.21 17.36
C SER A 361 11.88 19.09 18.74
N ASN A 362 11.10 18.55 19.67
CA ASN A 362 11.46 18.29 21.05
C ASN A 362 11.33 16.79 21.37
N GLY A 363 12.46 16.14 21.62
CA GLY A 363 12.55 14.70 21.86
C GLY A 363 12.36 13.82 20.62
N ASP A 364 12.28 12.50 20.85
CA ASP A 364 12.11 11.49 19.81
C ASP A 364 10.62 11.23 19.49
N PRO A 365 10.25 10.90 18.23
CA PRO A 365 8.92 10.45 17.88
C PRO A 365 8.44 9.24 18.70
N LYS A 366 7.24 9.34 19.26
CA LYS A 366 6.55 8.28 20.01
C LYS A 366 5.53 7.57 19.13
N LEU A 367 5.51 6.24 19.15
CA LEU A 367 4.50 5.44 18.46
C LEU A 367 3.11 5.68 19.09
N VAL A 368 2.12 6.03 18.28
CA VAL A 368 0.72 6.20 18.69
C VAL A 368 -0.10 4.96 18.32
N LYS A 369 0.01 4.50 17.06
CA LYS A 369 -0.72 3.35 16.54
C LYS A 369 0.11 2.67 15.46
N SER A 370 0.31 1.36 15.56
CA SER A 370 1.00 0.60 14.51
C SER A 370 0.03 0.05 13.46
N GLY A 371 0.52 -0.12 12.23
CA GLY A 371 -0.15 -0.87 11.16
C GLY A 371 -1.48 -0.29 10.72
N VAL A 372 -1.53 1.03 10.43
CA VAL A 372 -2.77 1.72 10.03
C VAL A 372 -3.03 1.63 8.52
N GLY A 373 -1.98 1.41 7.72
CA GLY A 373 -2.08 1.40 6.26
C GLY A 373 -2.22 2.81 5.68
N GLN A 374 -2.76 2.89 4.45
CA GLN A 374 -3.08 4.17 3.80
C GLN A 374 -4.39 4.74 4.36
N ILE A 375 -4.43 6.06 4.56
CA ILE A 375 -5.57 6.79 5.12
C ILE A 375 -5.77 8.14 4.42
N ASP A 376 -7.01 8.63 4.37
CA ASP A 376 -7.30 10.05 4.14
C ASP A 376 -7.45 10.76 5.49
N VAL A 377 -6.97 12.00 5.59
CA VAL A 377 -7.01 12.76 6.84
C VAL A 377 -8.26 13.64 6.89
N LEU A 378 -9.15 13.35 7.85
CA LEU A 378 -10.35 14.13 8.12
C LEU A 378 -10.20 15.09 9.32
N GLY A 379 -8.96 15.27 9.81
CA GLY A 379 -8.57 16.36 10.70
C GLY A 379 -8.71 16.09 12.21
N PHE A 380 -8.36 17.12 12.97
CA PHE A 380 -8.49 17.15 14.43
C PHE A 380 -9.72 17.97 14.85
N THR A 381 -10.41 17.49 15.88
CA THR A 381 -11.31 18.33 16.70
C THR A 381 -10.50 19.10 17.76
N PRO A 382 -10.92 20.29 18.22
CA PRO A 382 -10.25 21.04 19.29
C PRO A 382 -10.13 20.28 20.61
N GLU A 383 -11.02 19.30 20.86
CA GLU A 383 -10.96 18.39 22.01
C GLU A 383 -9.88 17.29 21.88
N GLY A 384 -9.13 17.25 20.76
CA GLY A 384 -8.00 16.34 20.56
C GLY A 384 -8.35 14.99 19.93
N SER A 385 -9.58 14.80 19.45
CA SER A 385 -9.95 13.59 18.70
C SER A 385 -9.56 13.74 17.22
N PHE A 386 -8.93 12.72 16.65
CA PHE A 386 -8.43 12.72 15.27
C PHE A 386 -9.26 11.78 14.40
N TYR A 387 -9.75 12.27 13.27
CA TYR A 387 -10.60 11.54 12.33
C TYR A 387 -9.83 11.20 11.06
N TYR A 388 -10.00 9.97 10.58
CA TYR A 388 -9.37 9.49 9.35
C TYR A 388 -10.25 8.46 8.65
N HIS A 389 -10.12 8.38 7.32
CA HIS A 389 -10.78 7.40 6.48
C HIS A 389 -9.81 6.27 6.11
N ILE A 390 -10.31 5.06 5.86
CA ILE A 390 -9.55 3.94 5.29
C ILE A 390 -10.24 3.50 4.00
N GLU A 391 -9.52 3.55 2.88
CA GLU A 391 -10.06 3.21 1.55
C GLU A 391 -10.16 1.69 1.26
N GLN A 392 -10.94 1.37 0.23
CA GLN A 392 -11.43 0.02 -0.09
C GLN A 392 -10.42 -0.92 -0.80
N ASN A 393 -9.24 -0.45 -1.19
CA ASN A 393 -8.38 -1.12 -2.18
C ASN A 393 -7.03 -1.64 -1.65
N LEU A 394 -7.01 -2.11 -0.39
CA LEU A 394 -5.82 -2.74 0.19
C LEU A 394 -5.46 -4.06 -0.54
N ASN A 395 -4.59 -4.01 -1.55
CA ASN A 395 -4.10 -5.19 -2.29
C ASN A 395 -2.79 -5.68 -1.67
N ASP A 396 -2.70 -6.97 -1.36
CA ASP A 396 -1.51 -7.57 -0.77
C ASP A 396 -1.17 -8.92 -1.41
N ILE A 397 0.06 -9.35 -1.18
CA ILE A 397 0.53 -10.65 -1.64
C ILE A 397 0.17 -11.70 -0.60
N TYR A 398 -0.33 -12.83 -1.07
CA TYR A 398 -0.62 -14.01 -0.28
C TYR A 398 0.16 -15.20 -0.83
N THR A 399 0.44 -16.17 0.03
CA THR A 399 1.12 -17.42 -0.32
C THR A 399 0.30 -18.63 0.12
N ALA A 400 0.47 -19.73 -0.59
CA ALA A 400 -0.06 -21.04 -0.21
C ALA A 400 0.93 -22.14 -0.60
N GLU A 401 0.89 -23.25 0.12
CA GLU A 401 1.63 -24.46 -0.22
C GLU A 401 0.69 -25.51 -0.82
N LEU A 402 1.07 -26.06 -1.96
CA LEU A 402 0.40 -27.16 -2.64
C LEU A 402 1.32 -28.38 -2.76
N ASP A 403 0.70 -29.55 -2.83
CA ASP A 403 1.34 -30.78 -3.26
C ASP A 403 1.47 -30.78 -4.79
N PRO A 404 2.69 -30.86 -5.37
CA PRO A 404 2.88 -30.66 -6.81
C PRO A 404 2.18 -31.72 -7.67
N GLU A 405 2.09 -32.97 -7.19
CA GLU A 405 1.47 -34.06 -7.93
C GLU A 405 -0.07 -33.92 -7.92
N SER A 406 -0.67 -33.91 -6.73
CA SER A 406 -2.14 -33.90 -6.57
C SER A 406 -2.78 -32.52 -6.71
N GLY A 407 -2.00 -31.43 -6.60
CA GLY A 407 -2.53 -30.06 -6.52
C GLY A 407 -3.22 -29.75 -5.18
N SER A 408 -3.25 -30.69 -4.24
CA SER A 408 -3.92 -30.54 -2.95
C SER A 408 -3.23 -29.49 -2.09
N ILE A 409 -3.99 -28.69 -1.36
CA ILE A 409 -3.45 -27.66 -0.47
C ILE A 409 -2.89 -28.30 0.80
N ILE A 410 -1.61 -28.03 1.08
CA ILE A 410 -0.89 -28.54 2.25
C ILE A 410 -1.07 -27.58 3.43
N SER A 411 -0.93 -26.28 3.19
CA SER A 411 -1.14 -25.24 4.19
C SER A 411 -2.14 -24.18 3.69
N PRO A 412 -3.04 -23.69 4.56
CA PRO A 412 -4.06 -22.72 4.16
C PRO A 412 -3.46 -21.40 3.72
N LEU A 413 -4.26 -20.61 3.00
CA LEU A 413 -3.87 -19.30 2.49
C LEU A 413 -3.33 -18.39 3.61
N ALA A 414 -2.07 -17.99 3.50
CA ALA A 414 -1.42 -17.07 4.41
C ALA A 414 -1.18 -15.71 3.72
N LYS A 415 -1.44 -14.61 4.42
CA LYS A 415 -1.00 -13.29 3.96
C LYS A 415 0.52 -13.23 4.04
N MET A 416 1.19 -12.92 2.94
CA MET A 416 2.63 -12.73 2.94
C MET A 416 2.91 -11.35 3.53
N VAL A 417 3.19 -11.32 4.84
CA VAL A 417 3.35 -10.09 5.64
C VAL A 417 4.55 -9.29 5.12
N THR A 418 4.29 -8.32 4.25
CA THR A 418 5.25 -7.35 3.68
C THR A 418 5.31 -6.10 4.53
N ARG A 419 6.43 -5.36 4.44
CA ARG A 419 6.38 -3.94 4.83
C ARG A 419 5.41 -3.23 3.86
N PHE A 420 4.68 -2.24 4.36
CA PHE A 420 3.58 -1.53 3.65
C PHE A 420 2.32 -2.37 3.35
N LEU A 421 1.54 -2.73 4.37
CA LEU A 421 0.24 -3.40 4.17
C LEU A 421 -0.68 -2.60 3.22
N GLY A 422 -1.24 -3.29 2.22
CA GLY A 422 -2.34 -2.81 1.38
C GLY A 422 -1.97 -2.30 0.00
N ASN A 423 -0.71 -2.32 -0.42
CA ASN A 423 -0.33 -1.82 -1.75
C ASN A 423 0.65 -2.72 -2.51
N ASN A 424 0.71 -4.01 -2.17
CA ASN A 424 1.66 -4.97 -2.73
C ASN A 424 1.01 -5.88 -3.77
N LYS A 425 1.59 -5.92 -4.97
CA LYS A 425 1.04 -6.62 -6.13
C LYS A 425 2.11 -7.20 -7.03
N GLU A 426 1.69 -8.11 -7.91
CA GLU A 426 2.51 -8.63 -9.00
C GLU A 426 3.79 -9.33 -8.53
N PRO A 427 3.67 -10.37 -7.66
CA PRO A 427 4.81 -11.13 -7.19
C PRO A 427 5.46 -11.96 -8.31
N ASP A 428 6.79 -12.10 -8.29
CA ASP A 428 7.56 -13.00 -9.16
C ASP A 428 8.81 -13.51 -8.41
N TYR A 429 9.05 -14.82 -8.44
CA TYR A 429 10.15 -15.45 -7.69
C TYR A 429 11.46 -15.42 -8.48
N SER A 430 12.58 -15.22 -7.79
CA SER A 430 13.90 -15.40 -8.39
C SER A 430 14.09 -16.85 -8.86
N PRO A 431 14.90 -17.11 -9.91
CA PRO A 431 15.07 -18.47 -10.45
C PRO A 431 15.63 -19.50 -9.46
N ASN A 432 16.24 -19.04 -8.37
CA ASN A 432 16.75 -19.86 -7.28
C ASN A 432 15.80 -19.99 -6.07
N GLY A 433 14.60 -19.38 -6.13
CA GLY A 433 13.56 -19.38 -5.10
C GLY A 433 13.84 -18.50 -3.87
N LYS A 434 15.07 -17.99 -3.70
CA LYS A 434 15.48 -17.31 -2.46
C LYS A 434 14.97 -15.89 -2.30
N GLN A 435 14.44 -15.30 -3.36
CA GLN A 435 13.94 -13.95 -3.37
C GLN A 435 12.60 -13.86 -4.10
N LEU A 436 11.80 -12.86 -3.73
CA LEU A 436 10.59 -12.46 -4.41
C LEU A 436 10.71 -10.99 -4.80
N ALA A 437 10.43 -10.68 -6.05
CA ALA A 437 10.21 -9.32 -6.53
C ALA A 437 8.71 -9.01 -6.52
N TYR A 438 8.33 -7.79 -6.18
CA TYR A 438 6.96 -7.30 -6.31
C TYR A 438 6.91 -5.77 -6.40
N ILE A 439 5.77 -5.24 -6.82
CA ILE A 439 5.51 -3.80 -6.82
C ILE A 439 4.76 -3.43 -5.55
N SER A 440 5.29 -2.49 -4.79
CA SER A 440 4.59 -1.81 -3.70
C SER A 440 4.22 -0.40 -4.15
N VAL A 441 3.07 0.14 -3.74
CA VAL A 441 2.74 1.56 -3.96
C VAL A 441 3.04 2.36 -2.70
N ILE A 442 4.09 3.17 -2.76
CA ILE A 442 4.40 4.19 -1.77
C ILE A 442 3.75 5.50 -2.23
N GLN A 443 2.45 5.62 -1.96
CA GLN A 443 1.69 6.86 -2.16
C GLN A 443 0.64 7.00 -1.04
N PRO A 444 1.02 7.53 0.15
CA PRO A 444 0.09 7.85 1.22
C PRO A 444 -0.23 9.35 1.21
N SER A 445 -0.67 9.88 0.07
CA SER A 445 -1.19 11.25 0.04
C SER A 445 -2.49 11.28 0.84
N ALA A 446 -2.42 11.88 2.03
CA ALA A 446 -3.56 12.16 2.90
C ALA A 446 -4.63 13.08 2.27
N SER A 447 -4.34 13.60 1.08
CA SER A 447 -5.25 14.28 0.17
C SER A 447 -5.32 13.52 -1.17
N ASN A 448 -6.54 13.26 -1.63
CA ASN A 448 -6.85 12.25 -2.63
C ASN A 448 -6.97 12.85 -4.05
N ILE A 449 -5.86 13.33 -4.61
CA ILE A 449 -5.91 14.36 -5.67
C ILE A 449 -4.98 14.14 -6.87
N ASN A 450 -4.78 12.89 -7.29
CA ASN A 450 -4.53 12.58 -8.71
C ASN A 450 -4.66 11.07 -9.04
N PHE A 451 -5.84 10.63 -9.51
CA PHE A 451 -6.05 9.28 -10.08
C PHE A 451 -5.17 8.97 -11.33
N ASN A 452 -4.48 9.98 -11.88
CA ASN A 452 -3.68 9.85 -13.12
C ASN A 452 -2.19 10.22 -12.99
N GLN A 453 -1.71 10.73 -11.86
CA GLN A 453 -0.27 10.94 -11.67
C GLN A 453 0.35 9.74 -10.97
N GLY A 454 0.90 8.83 -11.77
CA GLY A 454 1.73 7.74 -11.28
C GLY A 454 3.00 8.30 -10.66
N ALA A 455 3.08 8.26 -9.33
CA ALA A 455 4.30 8.44 -8.55
C ALA A 455 4.14 7.58 -7.30
N GLY A 456 4.86 6.46 -7.21
CA GLY A 456 4.81 5.61 -6.01
C GLY A 456 5.01 4.11 -6.23
N ASN A 457 4.93 3.59 -7.47
CA ASN A 457 5.24 2.17 -7.69
C ASN A 457 6.74 1.91 -7.48
N VAL A 458 7.09 1.25 -6.38
CA VAL A 458 8.46 0.88 -5.99
C VAL A 458 8.65 -0.61 -6.18
N LEU A 459 9.79 -1.00 -6.75
CA LEU A 459 10.19 -2.39 -6.88
C LEU A 459 10.80 -2.86 -5.55
N ILE A 460 10.15 -3.81 -4.88
CA ILE A 460 10.68 -4.45 -3.67
C ILE A 460 11.29 -5.80 -4.05
N ILE A 461 12.49 -6.07 -3.54
CA ILE A 461 13.14 -7.38 -3.59
C ILE A 461 13.24 -7.89 -2.15
N ARG A 462 12.56 -8.99 -1.84
CA ARG A 462 12.51 -9.59 -0.50
C ARG A 462 13.24 -10.93 -0.48
N SER A 463 14.02 -11.20 0.56
CA SER A 463 14.52 -12.56 0.83
C SER A 463 13.42 -13.44 1.45
N ILE A 464 13.27 -14.66 0.95
CA ILE A 464 12.35 -15.66 1.52
C ILE A 464 12.87 -16.19 2.86
N ASP A 465 14.18 -16.43 2.97
CA ASP A 465 14.80 -17.03 4.17
C ASP A 465 14.89 -16.04 5.36
N THR A 466 15.15 -14.75 5.11
CA THR A 466 15.43 -13.76 6.18
C THR A 466 14.38 -12.65 6.29
N TYR A 467 13.40 -12.63 5.39
CA TYR A 467 12.41 -11.56 5.23
C TYR A 467 12.98 -10.15 5.03
N GLN A 468 14.28 -10.00 4.83
CA GLN A 468 14.90 -8.70 4.55
C GLN A 468 14.45 -8.19 3.18
N GLU A 469 13.98 -6.95 3.17
CA GLU A 469 13.50 -6.27 1.98
C GLU A 469 14.49 -5.18 1.53
N ARG A 470 14.66 -5.08 0.21
CA ARG A 470 15.35 -4.00 -0.47
C ARG A 470 14.36 -3.25 -1.34
N LYS A 471 14.32 -1.92 -1.21
CA LYS A 471 13.57 -1.03 -2.10
C LYS A 471 14.46 -0.59 -3.27
N ILE A 472 13.90 -0.57 -4.47
CA ILE A 472 14.48 0.10 -5.65
C ILE A 472 13.40 1.05 -6.17
N ILE A 473 13.76 2.33 -6.28
CA ILE A 473 12.90 3.41 -6.79
C ILE A 473 13.52 3.88 -8.12
N PRO A 474 13.07 3.37 -9.27
CA PRO A 474 13.51 3.86 -10.58
C PRO A 474 12.88 5.21 -10.89
N ASP A 475 13.57 5.98 -11.75
CA ASP A 475 13.04 7.19 -12.37
C ASP A 475 12.02 6.84 -13.47
N LEU A 476 10.85 6.38 -13.04
CA LEU A 476 9.71 5.98 -13.85
C LEU A 476 8.42 6.37 -13.11
N PRO A 477 7.49 7.13 -13.71
CA PRO A 477 6.28 7.54 -13.01
C PRO A 477 5.40 6.33 -12.63
N ARG A 478 5.18 5.40 -13.56
CA ARG A 478 4.43 4.17 -13.31
C ARG A 478 5.14 2.95 -13.87
N MET A 479 5.32 1.91 -13.04
CA MET A 479 5.81 0.60 -13.46
C MET A 479 4.95 -0.56 -12.95
N GLY A 480 5.13 -1.75 -13.52
CA GLY A 480 4.34 -2.94 -13.23
C GLY A 480 4.94 -4.21 -13.84
N PHE A 481 4.37 -5.35 -13.44
CA PHE A 481 4.67 -6.69 -13.95
C PHE A 481 6.16 -7.09 -13.87
N PRO A 482 6.83 -7.00 -12.70
CA PRO A 482 8.23 -7.36 -12.56
C PRO A 482 8.44 -8.85 -12.88
N ARG A 483 9.35 -9.17 -13.80
CA ARG A 483 9.76 -10.55 -14.12
C ARG A 483 11.28 -10.72 -14.04
N TRP A 484 11.74 -11.61 -13.17
CA TRP A 484 13.17 -11.93 -13.03
C TRP A 484 13.78 -12.46 -14.34
N SER A 485 15.01 -12.05 -14.63
CA SER A 485 15.82 -12.71 -15.65
C SER A 485 16.18 -14.13 -15.22
N PRO A 486 16.29 -15.11 -16.14
CA PRO A 486 16.61 -16.51 -15.79
C PRO A 486 17.95 -16.71 -15.07
N ASP A 487 18.88 -15.75 -15.19
CA ASP A 487 20.16 -15.75 -14.49
C ASP A 487 20.11 -15.15 -13.07
N GLY A 488 18.96 -14.61 -12.66
CA GLY A 488 18.71 -14.04 -11.33
C GLY A 488 19.44 -12.72 -11.04
N LYS A 489 19.95 -12.02 -12.06
CA LYS A 489 20.69 -10.74 -11.86
C LYS A 489 19.85 -9.48 -12.07
N SER A 490 18.72 -9.58 -12.78
CA SER A 490 17.93 -8.43 -13.18
C SER A 490 16.44 -8.74 -13.20
N ILE A 491 15.63 -7.69 -13.24
CA ILE A 491 14.18 -7.76 -13.29
C ILE A 491 13.72 -6.88 -14.46
N MET A 492 12.93 -7.44 -15.38
CA MET A 492 12.23 -6.66 -16.40
C MET A 492 10.97 -6.06 -15.78
N VAL A 493 10.69 -4.80 -16.03
CA VAL A 493 9.43 -4.13 -15.66
C VAL A 493 8.80 -3.48 -16.89
N GLY A 494 7.47 -3.52 -16.96
CA GLY A 494 6.71 -2.66 -17.86
C GLY A 494 6.51 -1.29 -17.21
N ALA A 495 6.64 -0.21 -17.98
CA ALA A 495 6.48 1.16 -17.49
C ALA A 495 5.67 2.03 -18.45
N TRP A 496 4.89 2.98 -17.91
CA TRP A 496 4.05 3.90 -18.67
C TRP A 496 4.54 5.34 -18.50
N ASP A 497 4.53 6.13 -19.57
CA ASP A 497 4.79 7.58 -19.53
C ASP A 497 3.51 8.38 -19.24
N GLU A 498 3.65 9.71 -19.09
CA GLU A 498 2.53 10.66 -18.92
C GLU A 498 1.44 10.53 -20.02
N ASN A 499 1.81 10.07 -21.22
CA ASN A 499 0.89 9.89 -22.35
C ASN A 499 0.25 8.48 -22.38
N SER A 500 0.49 7.65 -21.36
CA SER A 500 0.15 6.22 -21.32
C SER A 500 0.80 5.36 -22.43
N SER A 501 1.87 5.85 -23.05
CA SER A 501 2.77 5.06 -23.91
C SER A 501 3.53 4.08 -23.03
N MET A 502 3.72 2.84 -23.47
CA MET A 502 4.33 1.80 -22.65
C MET A 502 5.74 1.46 -23.12
N SER A 503 6.59 1.05 -22.19
CA SER A 503 7.99 0.69 -22.39
C SER A 503 8.37 -0.49 -21.49
N PHE A 504 9.45 -1.18 -21.81
CA PHE A 504 10.03 -2.24 -20.98
C PHE A 504 11.47 -1.89 -20.61
N HIS A 505 11.77 -1.98 -19.32
CA HIS A 505 13.07 -1.64 -18.74
C HIS A 505 13.61 -2.80 -17.93
N GLN A 506 14.91 -3.07 -18.08
CA GLN A 506 15.64 -4.04 -17.27
C GLN A 506 16.32 -3.30 -16.13
N ILE A 507 16.05 -3.71 -14.89
CA ILE A 507 16.62 -3.17 -13.66
C ILE A 507 17.58 -4.20 -13.08
N ASP A 508 18.82 -3.82 -12.82
CA ASP A 508 19.81 -4.65 -12.15
C ASP A 508 19.46 -4.82 -10.67
N ALA A 509 19.37 -6.07 -10.19
CA ALA A 509 18.86 -6.39 -8.85
C ALA A 509 19.83 -6.03 -7.71
N GLU A 510 21.13 -5.91 -8.00
CA GLU A 510 22.16 -5.58 -7.01
C GLU A 510 22.46 -4.07 -6.93
N THR A 511 22.26 -3.32 -8.00
CA THR A 511 22.60 -1.89 -8.08
C THR A 511 21.39 -0.98 -8.23
N GLY A 512 20.26 -1.49 -8.72
CA GLY A 512 19.10 -0.69 -9.12
C GLY A 512 19.31 0.09 -10.41
N GLN A 513 20.42 -0.12 -11.14
CA GLN A 513 20.64 0.56 -12.42
C GLN A 513 19.63 0.08 -13.46
N MET A 514 19.02 1.03 -14.16
CA MET A 514 17.97 0.78 -15.15
C MET A 514 18.50 0.95 -16.57
N LYS A 515 18.08 0.05 -17.47
CA LYS A 515 18.30 0.15 -18.92
C LYS A 515 16.99 -0.10 -19.67
N THR A 516 16.57 0.85 -20.50
CA THR A 516 15.43 0.66 -21.41
C THR A 516 15.76 -0.38 -22.49
N ILE A 517 14.87 -1.35 -22.66
CA ILE A 517 15.00 -2.45 -23.65
C ILE A 517 14.09 -2.22 -24.85
N LEU A 518 12.90 -1.67 -24.60
CA LEU A 518 11.90 -1.37 -25.63
C LEU A 518 11.07 -0.16 -25.22
N SER A 519 10.76 0.72 -26.16
CA SER A 519 9.76 1.79 -25.99
C SER A 519 8.80 1.75 -27.17
N SER A 520 7.50 1.89 -26.92
CA SER A 520 6.53 2.09 -28.00
C SER A 520 6.64 3.52 -28.54
N ASP A 521 6.13 3.75 -29.75
CA ASP A 521 5.65 5.08 -30.12
C ASP A 521 4.25 5.33 -29.53
N LYS A 522 3.72 6.54 -29.71
CA LYS A 522 2.40 6.94 -29.16
C LYS A 522 1.20 6.21 -29.79
N VAL A 523 1.40 5.39 -30.82
CA VAL A 523 0.33 4.72 -31.59
C VAL A 523 0.20 3.24 -31.20
N ILE A 524 1.28 2.65 -30.68
CA ILE A 524 1.38 1.26 -30.25
C ILE A 524 1.24 1.19 -28.72
N ARG A 525 0.35 0.35 -28.19
CA ARG A 525 0.23 0.12 -26.73
C ARG A 525 0.59 -1.32 -26.36
N PHE A 526 1.52 -1.51 -25.43
CA PHE A 526 1.70 -2.82 -24.80
C PHE A 526 0.63 -3.04 -23.72
N PHE A 527 0.26 -4.29 -23.42
CA PHE A 527 -0.60 -4.63 -22.28
C PHE A 527 0.17 -5.23 -21.08
N GLY A 528 1.49 -5.02 -21.05
CA GLY A 528 2.38 -5.23 -19.90
C GLY A 528 2.74 -6.67 -19.53
N ARG A 529 1.93 -7.67 -19.90
CA ARG A 529 2.32 -9.09 -19.79
C ARG A 529 3.52 -9.37 -20.70
N HIS A 530 4.57 -9.95 -20.12
CA HIS A 530 5.79 -10.33 -20.80
C HIS A 530 6.48 -11.52 -20.11
N GLU A 531 7.32 -12.23 -20.86
CA GLU A 531 8.05 -13.45 -20.44
C GLU A 531 9.45 -13.47 -21.05
N TRP A 532 10.42 -13.99 -20.29
CA TRP A 532 11.74 -14.35 -20.80
C TRP A 532 11.72 -15.78 -21.33
N SER A 533 12.48 -16.08 -22.39
CA SER A 533 12.88 -17.47 -22.66
C SER A 533 13.81 -17.99 -21.55
N PRO A 534 13.83 -19.31 -21.24
CA PRO A 534 14.64 -19.85 -20.13
C PRO A 534 16.16 -19.65 -20.27
N ASP A 535 16.65 -19.42 -21.48
CA ASP A 535 18.05 -19.08 -21.79
C ASP A 535 18.37 -17.57 -21.68
N GLY A 536 17.35 -16.72 -21.48
CA GLY A 536 17.45 -15.27 -21.43
C GLY A 536 17.68 -14.57 -22.77
N SER A 537 17.60 -15.29 -23.90
CA SER A 537 17.88 -14.72 -25.24
C SER A 537 16.71 -13.94 -25.84
N THR A 538 15.47 -14.29 -25.50
CA THR A 538 14.24 -13.83 -26.15
C THR A 538 13.26 -13.24 -25.14
N LEU A 539 12.66 -12.10 -25.50
CA LEU A 539 11.56 -11.48 -24.78
C LEU A 539 10.25 -11.68 -25.56
N TYR A 540 9.25 -12.27 -24.91
CA TYR A 540 7.88 -12.36 -25.42
C TYR A 540 7.02 -11.26 -24.79
N TYR A 541 6.24 -10.53 -25.58
CA TYR A 541 5.42 -9.42 -25.09
C TYR A 541 4.14 -9.20 -25.92
N GLY A 542 3.13 -8.63 -25.26
CA GLY A 542 1.83 -8.32 -25.84
C GLY A 542 1.73 -6.91 -26.43
N LEU A 543 1.10 -6.78 -27.60
CA LEU A 543 0.97 -5.56 -28.41
C LEU A 543 -0.48 -5.31 -28.82
N LEU A 544 -0.99 -4.08 -28.72
CA LEU A 544 -2.21 -3.65 -29.40
C LEU A 544 -1.85 -2.97 -30.73
N THR A 545 -2.59 -3.30 -31.78
CA THR A 545 -2.40 -2.69 -33.11
C THR A 545 -2.82 -1.21 -33.12
N ASN A 546 -2.23 -0.41 -34.00
CA ASN A 546 -2.44 1.05 -34.13
C ASN A 546 -3.89 1.55 -34.29
N ASN A 547 -4.85 0.65 -34.49
CA ASN A 547 -6.28 0.93 -34.62
C ASN A 547 -7.11 0.41 -33.43
N PHE A 548 -6.47 -0.18 -32.41
CA PHE A 548 -7.07 -0.83 -31.24
C PHE A 548 -8.12 -1.91 -31.58
N ARG A 549 -7.99 -2.60 -32.71
CA ARG A 549 -8.94 -3.64 -33.18
C ARG A 549 -8.45 -5.08 -32.98
N ASN A 550 -7.14 -5.27 -32.84
CA ASN A 550 -6.47 -6.56 -32.70
C ASN A 550 -5.41 -6.45 -31.60
N SER A 551 -5.07 -7.59 -31.01
CA SER A 551 -3.92 -7.77 -30.11
C SER A 551 -2.98 -8.83 -30.70
N GLN A 552 -1.67 -8.62 -30.56
CA GLN A 552 -0.61 -9.47 -31.10
C GLN A 552 0.34 -9.90 -29.97
N ILE A 553 1.00 -11.04 -30.15
CA ILE A 553 2.15 -11.44 -29.34
C ILE A 553 3.38 -11.41 -30.24
N MET A 554 4.42 -10.78 -29.72
CA MET A 554 5.70 -10.58 -30.38
C MET A 554 6.78 -11.35 -29.63
N SER A 555 7.72 -11.93 -30.36
CA SER A 555 9.00 -12.41 -29.83
C SER A 555 10.12 -11.48 -30.31
N ARG A 556 10.98 -11.04 -29.40
CA ARG A 556 12.17 -10.23 -29.71
C ARG A 556 13.43 -10.92 -29.23
N ASP A 557 14.37 -11.15 -30.13
CA ASP A 557 15.72 -11.54 -29.80
C ASP A 557 16.46 -10.34 -29.16
N LEU A 558 17.07 -10.54 -27.99
CA LEU A 558 17.63 -9.46 -27.17
C LEU A 558 19.06 -9.07 -27.56
N GLU A 559 19.77 -9.91 -28.32
CA GLU A 559 21.13 -9.61 -28.81
C GLU A 559 21.09 -8.84 -30.14
N SER A 560 20.36 -9.37 -31.13
CA SER A 560 20.21 -8.79 -32.48
C SER A 560 19.12 -7.71 -32.57
N GLY A 561 18.14 -7.74 -31.67
CA GLY A 561 16.95 -6.90 -31.74
C GLY A 561 15.92 -7.32 -32.80
N GLU A 562 16.06 -8.50 -33.42
CA GLU A 562 15.09 -9.02 -34.39
C GLU A 562 13.72 -9.23 -33.72
N VAL A 563 12.64 -8.75 -34.35
CA VAL A 563 11.27 -8.86 -33.83
C VAL A 563 10.41 -9.65 -34.81
N LYS A 564 9.64 -10.63 -34.29
CA LYS A 564 8.69 -11.45 -35.05
C LYS A 564 7.32 -11.43 -34.38
N MET A 565 6.25 -11.29 -35.16
CA MET A 565 4.88 -11.56 -34.68
C MET A 565 4.67 -13.06 -34.72
N ILE A 566 4.26 -13.65 -33.60
CA ILE A 566 4.05 -15.10 -33.46
C ILE A 566 2.58 -15.48 -33.30
N TYR A 567 1.72 -14.54 -32.87
CA TYR A 567 0.29 -14.74 -32.73
C TYR A 567 -0.50 -13.43 -32.88
N GLU A 568 -1.71 -13.49 -33.41
CA GLU A 568 -2.66 -12.36 -33.48
C GLU A 568 -4.08 -12.84 -33.17
N SER A 569 -4.83 -12.04 -32.42
CA SER A 569 -6.26 -12.25 -32.15
C SER A 569 -7.01 -10.92 -32.02
N LYS A 570 -8.31 -10.94 -31.71
CA LYS A 570 -9.07 -9.70 -31.49
C LYS A 570 -8.59 -9.02 -30.21
N ASP A 571 -8.61 -9.78 -29.12
CA ASP A 571 -8.13 -9.35 -27.81
C ASP A 571 -7.31 -10.48 -27.18
N ILE A 572 -6.26 -10.12 -26.45
CA ILE A 572 -5.40 -11.03 -25.67
C ILE A 572 -5.26 -10.44 -24.28
N LEU A 573 -5.48 -11.28 -23.27
CA LEU A 573 -5.49 -10.88 -21.86
C LEU A 573 -4.20 -11.29 -21.15
N ASN A 574 -3.65 -12.44 -21.50
CA ASN A 574 -2.51 -13.03 -20.83
C ASN A 574 -1.67 -13.92 -21.74
N LEU A 575 -0.40 -14.07 -21.39
CA LEU A 575 0.57 -14.96 -22.01
C LEU A 575 1.53 -15.48 -20.92
N SER A 576 1.84 -16.77 -20.94
CA SER A 576 2.85 -17.38 -20.07
C SER A 576 3.61 -18.49 -20.79
N LEU A 577 4.92 -18.54 -20.59
CA LEU A 577 5.83 -19.48 -21.25
C LEU A 577 6.05 -20.72 -20.38
N SER A 578 6.12 -21.90 -21.01
CA SER A 578 6.43 -23.14 -20.33
C SER A 578 7.87 -23.16 -19.79
N PRO A 579 8.18 -23.90 -18.70
CA PRO A 579 9.52 -23.93 -18.10
C PRO A 579 10.63 -24.41 -19.06
N ASP A 580 10.27 -25.19 -20.08
CA ASP A 580 11.18 -25.66 -21.13
C ASP A 580 11.32 -24.69 -22.33
N GLY A 581 10.56 -23.59 -22.33
CA GLY A 581 10.59 -22.55 -23.37
C GLY A 581 9.90 -22.90 -24.70
N HIS A 582 9.31 -24.09 -24.83
CA HIS A 582 8.76 -24.55 -26.12
C HIS A 582 7.30 -24.13 -26.37
N TRP A 583 6.53 -23.80 -25.32
CA TRP A 583 5.09 -23.59 -25.41
C TRP A 583 4.64 -22.28 -24.73
N LEU A 584 3.72 -21.56 -25.37
CA LEU A 584 3.01 -20.44 -24.78
C LEU A 584 1.57 -20.85 -24.46
N ALA A 585 1.15 -20.62 -23.21
CA ALA A 585 -0.24 -20.58 -22.81
C ALA A 585 -0.77 -19.15 -22.98
N ILE A 586 -1.92 -18.99 -23.60
CA ILE A 586 -2.50 -17.67 -23.93
C ILE A 586 -4.00 -17.64 -23.63
N ILE A 587 -4.48 -16.50 -23.12
CA ILE A 587 -5.92 -16.23 -22.96
C ILE A 587 -6.31 -15.18 -23.99
N SER A 588 -7.17 -15.55 -24.95
CA SER A 588 -7.56 -14.69 -26.07
C SER A 588 -9.01 -14.92 -26.51
N ARG A 589 -9.56 -13.98 -27.28
CA ARG A 589 -10.85 -14.12 -27.98
C ARG A 589 -10.75 -13.59 -29.41
N SER A 590 -11.52 -14.16 -30.33
CA SER A 590 -11.49 -13.80 -31.74
C SER A 590 -12.71 -12.98 -32.16
N LYS A 591 -12.78 -12.57 -33.43
CA LYS A 591 -13.97 -11.90 -33.99
C LYS A 591 -15.12 -12.87 -34.31
N SER A 592 -14.80 -14.13 -34.58
CA SER A 592 -15.77 -15.20 -34.87
C SER A 592 -16.25 -15.95 -33.63
N ALA A 593 -15.44 -15.95 -32.56
CA ALA A 593 -15.76 -16.53 -31.26
C ALA A 593 -15.49 -15.47 -30.18
N PRO A 594 -16.52 -14.70 -29.76
CA PRO A 594 -16.34 -13.54 -28.87
C PRO A 594 -16.04 -13.93 -27.42
N ASN A 595 -16.29 -15.18 -27.03
CA ASN A 595 -15.95 -15.69 -25.72
C ASN A 595 -14.44 -15.92 -25.63
N TRP A 596 -13.86 -15.58 -24.48
CA TRP A 596 -12.48 -15.92 -24.15
C TRP A 596 -12.25 -17.43 -24.19
N ALA A 597 -11.03 -17.83 -24.54
CA ALA A 597 -10.55 -19.19 -24.48
C ALA A 597 -9.06 -19.22 -24.10
N MET A 598 -8.68 -20.28 -23.38
CA MET A 598 -7.29 -20.62 -23.12
C MET A 598 -6.78 -21.52 -24.25
N HIS A 599 -5.64 -21.17 -24.81
CA HIS A 599 -4.97 -21.94 -25.87
C HIS A 599 -3.52 -22.22 -25.49
N VAL A 600 -2.95 -23.26 -26.08
CA VAL A 600 -1.51 -23.56 -26.04
C VAL A 600 -0.97 -23.59 -27.47
N MET A 601 0.18 -22.96 -27.69
CA MET A 601 0.83 -22.86 -29.00
C MET A 601 2.36 -22.98 -28.89
N PRO A 602 3.08 -23.34 -29.96
CA PRO A 602 4.55 -23.32 -29.97
C PRO A 602 5.09 -21.89 -29.75
N ALA A 603 6.10 -21.73 -28.90
CA ALA A 603 6.74 -20.44 -28.63
C ALA A 603 7.46 -19.85 -29.85
N SER A 604 7.85 -20.69 -30.81
CA SER A 604 8.37 -20.30 -32.13
C SER A 604 7.32 -19.64 -33.05
N GLY A 605 6.06 -19.54 -32.62
CA GLY A 605 4.91 -19.30 -33.49
C GLY A 605 4.40 -20.59 -34.13
N GLY A 606 3.11 -20.60 -34.47
CA GLY A 606 2.42 -21.77 -35.02
C GLY A 606 0.90 -21.72 -34.77
N GLU A 607 0.23 -22.84 -35.03
CA GLU A 607 -1.20 -22.99 -34.74
C GLU A 607 -1.44 -23.05 -33.22
N ALA A 608 -2.42 -22.30 -32.73
CA ALA A 608 -2.82 -22.30 -31.33
C ALA A 608 -3.96 -23.29 -31.10
N ARG A 609 -3.73 -24.28 -30.23
CA ARG A 609 -4.70 -25.30 -29.86
C ARG A 609 -5.50 -24.85 -28.65
N GLU A 610 -6.81 -24.74 -28.80
CA GLU A 610 -7.75 -24.49 -27.70
C GLU A 610 -7.71 -25.62 -26.67
N LEU A 611 -7.57 -25.27 -25.38
CA LEU A 611 -7.70 -26.20 -24.25
C LEU A 611 -9.09 -26.11 -23.63
N PHE A 612 -9.57 -24.88 -23.42
CA PHE A 612 -10.83 -24.59 -22.75
C PHE A 612 -11.40 -23.27 -23.23
N ARG A 613 -12.72 -23.20 -23.35
CA ARG A 613 -13.47 -22.00 -23.68
C ARG A 613 -14.41 -21.64 -22.55
N PHE A 614 -14.24 -20.43 -22.04
CA PHE A 614 -15.08 -19.91 -20.99
C PHE A 614 -16.46 -19.59 -21.58
N LYS A 615 -17.52 -19.89 -20.84
CA LYS A 615 -18.89 -19.60 -21.28
C LYS A 615 -19.35 -18.25 -20.75
N GLU A 616 -20.15 -17.59 -21.57
CA GLU A 616 -20.79 -16.32 -21.24
C GLU A 616 -21.79 -16.51 -20.10
N GLY A 617 -21.75 -15.64 -19.09
CA GLY A 617 -22.59 -15.71 -17.89
C GLY A 617 -22.16 -16.72 -16.82
N GLU A 618 -21.35 -17.74 -17.13
CA GLU A 618 -20.77 -18.64 -16.12
C GLU A 618 -19.50 -18.08 -15.46
N PHE A 619 -18.76 -17.19 -16.13
CA PHE A 619 -17.49 -16.63 -15.61
C PHE A 619 -17.29 -15.17 -16.07
N SER A 620 -16.95 -14.24 -15.16
CA SER A 620 -16.34 -12.96 -15.57
C SER A 620 -14.83 -13.11 -15.65
N ILE A 621 -14.27 -12.67 -16.77
CA ILE A 621 -12.84 -12.70 -17.05
C ILE A 621 -12.42 -11.26 -17.24
N GLY A 622 -12.38 -10.54 -16.12
CA GLY A 622 -11.87 -9.18 -16.07
C GLY A 622 -10.37 -9.12 -16.38
N LEU A 623 -9.82 -7.91 -16.35
CA LEU A 623 -8.38 -7.63 -16.53
C LEU A 623 -7.47 -8.39 -15.52
N SER A 624 -8.08 -8.98 -14.48
CA SER A 624 -7.48 -9.74 -13.40
C SER A 624 -7.07 -11.19 -13.72
N CYS A 625 -7.60 -11.83 -14.76
CA CYS A 625 -7.36 -13.26 -14.96
C CYS A 625 -5.90 -13.53 -15.41
N SER A 626 -5.14 -14.22 -14.56
CA SER A 626 -3.81 -14.73 -14.90
C SER A 626 -3.80 -16.23 -15.17
N CYS A 627 -2.80 -16.67 -15.91
CA CYS A 627 -2.44 -18.07 -16.06
C CYS A 627 -0.91 -18.22 -15.99
N THR A 628 -0.43 -19.32 -15.45
CA THR A 628 0.99 -19.64 -15.35
C THR A 628 1.21 -21.16 -15.43
N TRP A 629 2.35 -21.61 -15.94
CA TRP A 629 2.66 -23.03 -16.07
C TRP A 629 3.16 -23.63 -14.75
N SER A 630 2.77 -24.86 -14.44
CA SER A 630 3.44 -25.65 -13.39
C SER A 630 4.91 -25.89 -13.76
N ILE A 631 5.78 -26.00 -12.75
CA ILE A 631 7.24 -26.13 -12.94
C ILE A 631 7.65 -27.39 -13.73
N ASP A 632 6.80 -28.41 -13.72
CA ASP A 632 6.97 -29.66 -14.48
C ASP A 632 6.43 -29.59 -15.92
N GLY A 633 5.81 -28.47 -16.31
CA GLY A 633 5.20 -28.25 -17.63
C GLY A 633 3.93 -29.06 -17.92
N ASN A 634 3.37 -29.80 -16.95
CA ASN A 634 2.21 -30.67 -17.19
C ASN A 634 0.87 -29.95 -17.08
N TYR A 635 0.77 -28.85 -16.32
CA TYR A 635 -0.47 -28.12 -16.04
C TYR A 635 -0.30 -26.61 -16.29
N ILE A 636 -1.44 -25.96 -16.53
CA ILE A 636 -1.57 -24.50 -16.49
C ILE A 636 -2.50 -24.16 -15.34
N LEU A 637 -1.99 -23.38 -14.38
CA LEU A 637 -2.74 -22.84 -13.25
C LEU A 637 -3.35 -21.49 -13.63
N PHE A 638 -4.57 -21.22 -13.18
CA PHE A 638 -5.31 -19.99 -13.48
C PHE A 638 -6.45 -19.76 -12.47
N MET A 639 -6.97 -18.54 -12.44
CA MET A 639 -8.09 -18.17 -11.56
C MET A 639 -9.42 -18.21 -12.29
N LEU A 640 -10.45 -18.79 -11.67
CA LEU A 640 -11.84 -18.77 -12.14
C LEU A 640 -12.75 -18.05 -11.13
N GLN A 641 -13.50 -17.05 -11.58
CA GLN A 641 -14.53 -16.42 -10.74
C GLN A 641 -15.77 -17.34 -10.70
N ASN A 642 -16.27 -17.69 -9.51
CA ASN A 642 -17.35 -18.68 -9.39
C ASN A 642 -18.75 -18.16 -9.74
N GLU A 643 -19.07 -16.90 -9.41
CA GLU A 643 -20.31 -16.20 -9.80
C GLU A 643 -20.06 -14.69 -9.89
N ILE A 644 -20.89 -13.94 -10.64
CA ILE A 644 -20.81 -12.47 -10.75
C ILE A 644 -21.70 -11.83 -9.66
N SER A 645 -21.10 -11.48 -8.53
CA SER A 645 -21.73 -10.71 -7.44
C SER A 645 -20.75 -9.70 -6.83
N GLU A 646 -21.21 -8.77 -6.00
CA GLU A 646 -20.32 -7.86 -5.25
C GLU A 646 -19.31 -8.64 -4.38
N ASP A 647 -19.73 -9.81 -3.89
CA ASP A 647 -18.90 -10.72 -3.10
C ASP A 647 -18.02 -11.70 -3.90
N SER A 648 -17.98 -11.60 -5.24
CA SER A 648 -17.28 -12.52 -6.15
C SER A 648 -15.94 -13.05 -5.61
N GLN A 649 -15.83 -14.38 -5.48
CA GLN A 649 -14.59 -15.08 -5.12
C GLN A 649 -13.95 -15.68 -6.37
N TRP A 650 -12.61 -15.58 -6.46
CA TRP A 650 -11.80 -16.25 -7.48
C TRP A 650 -11.24 -17.56 -6.92
N GLU A 651 -11.52 -18.68 -7.56
CA GLU A 651 -11.01 -20.01 -7.19
C GLU A 651 -9.81 -20.41 -8.04
N LEU A 652 -8.74 -20.86 -7.39
CA LEU A 652 -7.55 -21.37 -8.08
C LEU A 652 -7.87 -22.72 -8.72
N CYS A 653 -7.60 -22.83 -10.00
CA CYS A 653 -7.83 -24.02 -10.80
C CYS A 653 -6.57 -24.38 -11.60
N ARG A 654 -6.46 -25.65 -12.02
CA ARG A 654 -5.49 -26.09 -13.01
C ARG A 654 -6.14 -26.90 -14.12
N ILE A 655 -5.53 -26.89 -15.30
CA ILE A 655 -5.92 -27.75 -16.44
C ILE A 655 -4.67 -28.44 -17.00
N PRO A 656 -4.73 -29.74 -17.37
CA PRO A 656 -3.61 -30.39 -18.03
C PRO A 656 -3.25 -29.67 -19.34
N ALA A 657 -1.96 -29.37 -19.55
CA ALA A 657 -1.48 -28.70 -20.76
C ALA A 657 -1.73 -29.52 -22.04
N LYS A 658 -1.97 -30.83 -21.90
CA LYS A 658 -2.38 -31.73 -23.00
C LYS A 658 -3.87 -31.64 -23.32
N GLY A 659 -4.67 -30.91 -22.55
CA GLY A 659 -6.13 -30.91 -22.58
C GLY A 659 -6.70 -31.93 -21.60
N GLY A 660 -7.86 -31.63 -21.01
CA GLY A 660 -8.50 -32.44 -19.99
C GLY A 660 -9.64 -31.69 -19.30
N GLU A 661 -10.11 -32.19 -18.17
CA GLU A 661 -11.04 -31.48 -17.30
C GLU A 661 -10.30 -30.42 -16.46
N ILE A 662 -11.05 -29.46 -15.90
CA ILE A 662 -10.52 -28.43 -15.01
C ILE A 662 -10.57 -28.97 -13.57
N GLU A 663 -9.42 -28.95 -12.90
CA GLU A 663 -9.28 -29.33 -11.50
C GLU A 663 -9.34 -28.07 -10.61
N LYS A 664 -10.35 -28.01 -9.74
CA LYS A 664 -10.49 -26.98 -8.70
C LYS A 664 -9.58 -27.31 -7.52
N LEU A 665 -8.74 -26.36 -7.10
CA LEU A 665 -7.75 -26.58 -6.02
C LEU A 665 -8.23 -26.10 -4.64
N GLY A 666 -9.45 -25.58 -4.51
CA GLY A 666 -10.05 -25.23 -3.22
C GLY A 666 -9.49 -23.98 -2.52
N ILE A 667 -8.52 -23.28 -3.12
CA ILE A 667 -8.17 -21.91 -2.70
C ILE A 667 -9.18 -20.94 -3.32
N THR A 668 -9.88 -20.18 -2.50
CA THR A 668 -10.69 -19.04 -2.92
C THR A 668 -10.08 -17.72 -2.46
N ILE A 669 -10.13 -16.71 -3.32
CA ILE A 669 -9.50 -15.40 -3.15
C ILE A 669 -10.57 -14.30 -3.31
N PRO A 670 -10.69 -13.36 -2.36
CA PRO A 670 -11.63 -12.25 -2.46
C PRO A 670 -11.17 -11.18 -3.47
N GLY A 671 -11.87 -11.06 -4.61
CA GLY A 671 -11.71 -9.97 -5.58
C GLY A 671 -10.30 -9.77 -6.16
N GLY A 672 -10.05 -8.59 -6.74
CA GLY A 672 -8.70 -8.11 -7.10
C GLY A 672 -8.10 -8.59 -8.43
N THR A 673 -6.83 -8.23 -8.66
CA THR A 673 -5.99 -8.67 -9.78
C THR A 673 -5.06 -9.80 -9.34
N ALA A 674 -5.49 -11.04 -9.56
CA ALA A 674 -4.74 -12.22 -9.12
C ALA A 674 -3.58 -12.54 -10.08
N ASN A 675 -2.42 -11.91 -9.85
CA ASN A 675 -1.17 -12.22 -10.56
C ASN A 675 -0.51 -13.44 -9.93
N LEU A 676 -0.64 -14.62 -10.56
CA LEU A 676 -0.06 -15.87 -10.05
C LEU A 676 1.43 -15.99 -10.39
N ALA A 677 2.27 -16.31 -9.39
CA ALA A 677 3.62 -16.80 -9.57
C ALA A 677 3.83 -18.14 -8.84
N ILE A 678 4.62 -19.03 -9.44
CA ILE A 678 4.99 -20.32 -8.86
C ILE A 678 6.46 -20.26 -8.46
N HIS A 679 6.76 -20.68 -7.24
CA HIS A 679 8.12 -20.78 -6.74
C HIS A 679 8.86 -21.95 -7.41
N PRO A 680 10.18 -21.86 -7.69
CA PRO A 680 10.92 -22.90 -8.42
C PRO A 680 10.96 -24.30 -7.79
N ASP A 681 10.50 -24.49 -6.55
CA ASP A 681 10.32 -25.83 -5.95
C ASP A 681 9.02 -26.53 -6.38
N GLY A 682 8.12 -25.84 -7.06
CA GLY A 682 6.81 -26.34 -7.50
C GLY A 682 5.77 -26.52 -6.39
N ARG A 683 6.11 -26.22 -5.12
CA ARG A 683 5.23 -26.39 -3.95
C ARG A 683 4.60 -25.09 -3.49
N HIS A 684 5.33 -23.98 -3.61
CA HIS A 684 4.83 -22.69 -3.14
C HIS A 684 4.30 -21.85 -4.29
N ILE A 685 3.18 -21.17 -4.06
CA ILE A 685 2.62 -20.18 -4.98
C ILE A 685 2.44 -18.84 -4.27
N SER A 686 2.47 -17.74 -5.02
CA SER A 686 2.11 -16.41 -4.54
C SER A 686 1.17 -15.71 -5.51
N PHE A 687 0.35 -14.80 -4.98
CA PHE A 687 -0.55 -13.96 -5.77
C PHE A 687 -0.95 -12.66 -5.06
N SER A 688 -1.26 -11.63 -5.83
CA SER A 688 -1.97 -10.44 -5.32
C SER A 688 -3.44 -10.73 -5.06
N ALA A 689 -4.00 -10.21 -3.97
CA ALA A 689 -5.41 -10.29 -3.62
C ALA A 689 -5.86 -9.08 -2.81
N LEU A 690 -7.14 -8.70 -2.89
CA LEU A 690 -7.68 -7.68 -1.99
C LEU A 690 -7.79 -8.23 -0.57
N SER A 691 -7.28 -7.48 0.40
CA SER A 691 -7.52 -7.69 1.82
C SER A 691 -8.97 -7.32 2.15
N ARG A 692 -9.92 -8.25 2.01
CA ARG A 692 -11.30 -8.06 2.46
C ARG A 692 -11.45 -8.26 3.98
N PRO A 693 -12.38 -7.54 4.65
CA PRO A 693 -12.96 -6.26 4.28
C PRO A 693 -12.82 -5.24 5.43
N LEU A 694 -12.20 -4.09 5.14
CA LEU A 694 -12.69 -2.84 5.70
C LEU A 694 -13.60 -2.26 4.62
N GLU A 695 -14.90 -2.15 4.89
CA GLU A 695 -15.74 -1.22 4.15
C GLU A 695 -15.16 0.19 4.33
N PRO A 696 -15.29 1.10 3.35
CA PRO A 696 -14.74 2.44 3.48
C PRO A 696 -15.41 3.11 4.67
N ALA A 697 -14.59 3.46 5.64
CA ALA A 697 -15.05 3.72 6.99
C ALA A 697 -14.24 4.86 7.59
N VAL A 698 -14.97 5.76 8.25
CA VAL A 698 -14.36 6.81 9.06
C VAL A 698 -14.17 6.28 10.47
N TRP A 699 -12.94 6.44 10.95
CA TRP A 699 -12.51 6.10 12.29
C TRP A 699 -12.16 7.37 13.04
N VAL A 700 -12.43 7.35 14.35
CA VAL A 700 -11.92 8.36 15.28
C VAL A 700 -10.97 7.72 16.26
N MET A 701 -9.86 8.42 16.54
CA MET A 701 -8.89 8.11 17.58
C MET A 701 -9.01 9.18 18.68
N GLU A 702 -9.20 8.74 19.92
CA GLU A 702 -9.57 9.59 21.07
C GLU A 702 -8.62 9.31 22.25
N ASN A 703 -8.38 10.32 23.10
CA ASN A 703 -7.57 10.22 24.32
C ASN A 703 -6.12 9.71 24.09
N PHE A 704 -5.44 10.22 23.05
CA PHE A 704 -4.07 9.80 22.68
C PHE A 704 -3.03 10.93 22.75
N LEU A 705 -3.49 12.17 22.90
CA LEU A 705 -2.62 13.31 23.19
C LEU A 705 -2.10 13.22 24.64
N PRO A 706 -0.96 13.86 24.95
CA PRO A 706 -0.54 14.05 26.34
C PRO A 706 -1.65 14.69 27.17
N SER A 707 -1.75 14.32 28.45
CA SER A 707 -2.53 15.09 29.43
C SER A 707 -1.73 16.32 29.88
N ASP A 708 -2.41 17.47 29.95
CA ASP A 708 -1.92 18.73 30.54
C ASP A 708 -1.56 18.59 32.04
#